data_AF-A0A0B2WN15-F1
#
_entry.id   AF-A0A0B2WN15-F1
#
_cell.length_a   1.000
_cell.length_b   1.000
_cell.length_c   1.000
_cell.angle_alpha   90.00
_cell.angle_beta   90.00
_cell.angle_gamma   90.00
#
_symmetry.space_group_name_H-M   'P 1'
#
loop_
_entity.id
_entity.type
_entity.pdbx_description
1 polymer ?
#
loop_
_entity_poly.entity_id
_entity_poly.type
_entity_poly.pdbx_seq_one_letter_code
_entity_poly.pdbx_strand_id
1 'polypeptide(L)'
;MLSLQGPPARRHLALAAFFLLALVLWRGFTSSRPAFEHSGGKGIHYIPSAIDWSRAKIYFPPKDTVPLPSGAPKTLPRVQARTASGAGDHVSKSRRAAVRRAFVKSWNAYKQYAWGRDELMPLSGRGKTTFSGWSAQLVDALDSLWIMGLRDDFRLAVAEVARIDWSKTDGSDINVFEVTIRYLGGLLSAYDLSGDGVLLNKAVELGDALYMAFDTPNRLPTHWLSYTKADRGETRGDVSISGAAGGTLCLEFTRLSQITGDDKYYDATERVKRFFFENQNRTKVPGLWPSDLNFRRGTVADGFFTFGAGADSQYEYLPKMHALLGGLDAEYVEMTVLSLDTGRDKLLFKPMTPKDEDILMSGNLDASAGKRESTAQMQHLTCFLGGTYALAGKLVGRNDYVDLGARLTAGCVWAYDSFPTNVMPEVTELVKCEKLDQPCPYREDEFPAGRDGDLPGGFLRINDARYMLRPEAIESVFYMWRVTGDGIWRDAAWRMWEGIVKETETELAFASIQDASTHGSAKIDSMETHDGRSVADADGEMDFPLSVSGRAPPSSLSSSSPPHGKHGHGHHSPSTPTPAHTHTQTLHENADKPRGMPLRLAAGARRALALAVGGAPPRPVSRATVHASAARPSDLARQNHYERLRVRHDASPGEIKTSFYALSKSHHPDVSRSPAAAHDFSLLAEAYAVLAEASRRAQYDRDVLRLRPHPHPHPPSSFSAGGLSRRRASFRGPPASFYRSAGWGAHSHPERRRQPSHDEPAARDRDPWTHSHSRQAADDVPHFDKRAHARTHRRQDERRWERRRALGDDDVEFEPQTSLAGHFLIVVGILAATMLAPLVYLQFVRLGRRKKQAV
;
A
#
# COMPACT_ATOMS: atom_id res chain seq x y z
N MET A 1 33.40 35.56 40.70
CA MET A 1 34.67 36.12 40.20
C MET A 1 35.81 35.49 41.01
N LEU A 2 36.92 35.11 40.39
CA LEU A 2 38.14 34.63 41.07
C LEU A 2 39.34 35.43 40.59
N SER A 3 40.11 36.00 41.51
CA SER A 3 41.23 36.89 41.20
C SER A 3 42.52 36.09 40.95
N LEU A 4 42.95 36.01 39.69
CA LEU A 4 44.23 35.40 39.32
C LEU A 4 45.37 36.42 39.39
N GLN A 5 45.90 36.63 40.59
CA GLN A 5 47.19 37.32 40.78
C GLN A 5 48.34 36.38 40.40
N GLY A 6 49.18 36.83 39.46
CA GLY A 6 50.32 36.08 38.94
C GLY A 6 51.04 36.90 37.87
N PRO A 7 52.35 36.63 37.62
CA PRO A 7 53.18 37.45 36.75
C PRO A 7 52.66 37.48 35.30
N PRO A 8 52.81 38.61 34.57
CA PRO A 8 52.11 38.87 33.32
C PRO A 8 52.33 37.81 32.24
N ALA A 9 53.54 37.24 32.15
CA ALA A 9 53.84 36.14 31.22
C ALA A 9 52.85 34.96 31.32
N ARG A 10 52.39 34.60 32.54
CA ARG A 10 51.38 33.54 32.72
C ARG A 10 49.99 33.95 32.26
N ARG A 11 49.64 35.24 32.29
CA ARG A 11 48.37 35.76 31.75
C ARG A 11 48.37 35.73 30.23
N HIS A 12 49.46 36.11 29.58
CA HIS A 12 49.59 36.01 28.13
C HIS A 12 49.62 34.55 27.65
N LEU A 13 50.30 33.64 28.36
CA LEU A 13 50.24 32.20 28.08
C LEU A 13 48.83 31.62 28.25
N ALA A 14 48.11 31.99 29.30
CA ALA A 14 46.72 31.56 29.50
C ALA A 14 45.77 32.09 28.42
N LEU A 15 45.93 33.36 28.00
CA LEU A 15 45.17 33.95 26.90
C LEU A 15 45.50 33.31 25.55
N ALA A 16 46.78 33.02 25.27
CA ALA A 16 47.19 32.33 24.05
C ALA A 16 46.67 30.89 24.01
N ALA A 17 46.72 30.15 25.13
CA ALA A 17 46.13 28.82 25.25
C ALA A 17 44.62 28.85 25.08
N PHE A 18 43.93 29.86 25.64
CA PHE A 18 42.49 30.05 25.47
C PHE A 18 42.13 30.40 24.02
N PHE A 19 42.90 31.27 23.34
CA PHE A 19 42.69 31.58 21.92
C PHE A 19 42.97 30.39 21.00
N LEU A 20 43.99 29.58 21.29
CA LEU A 20 44.26 28.34 20.56
C LEU A 20 43.16 27.30 20.76
N LEU A 21 42.69 27.12 22.01
CA LEU A 21 41.56 26.23 22.31
C LEU A 21 40.28 26.72 21.62
N ALA A 22 40.02 28.04 21.63
CA ALA A 22 38.90 28.64 20.92
C ALA A 22 39.02 28.46 19.40
N LEU A 23 40.22 28.58 18.81
CA LEU A 23 40.46 28.33 17.38
C LEU A 23 40.26 26.85 17.00
N VAL A 24 40.66 25.92 17.86
CA VAL A 24 40.42 24.48 17.67
C VAL A 24 38.92 24.16 17.75
N LEU A 25 38.22 24.69 18.76
CA LEU A 25 36.78 24.50 18.92
C LEU A 25 35.96 25.20 17.81
N TRP A 26 36.39 26.38 17.36
CA TRP A 26 35.76 27.11 16.25
C TRP A 26 35.96 26.38 14.91
N ARG A 27 37.15 25.84 14.64
CA ARG A 27 37.38 24.95 13.48
C ARG A 27 36.57 23.64 13.57
N GLY A 28 36.19 23.21 14.77
CA GLY A 28 35.22 22.13 14.99
C GLY A 28 33.75 22.50 14.70
N PHE A 29 33.44 23.80 14.52
CA PHE A 29 32.07 24.29 14.31
C PHE A 29 31.84 24.96 12.95
N THR A 30 32.87 25.41 12.23
CA THR A 30 32.73 26.00 10.89
C THR A 30 33.07 25.04 9.77
N SER A 31 32.04 24.62 9.03
CA SER A 31 32.11 24.07 7.67
C SER A 31 33.05 22.87 7.45
N SER A 32 32.76 21.77 8.14
CA SER A 32 32.85 20.44 7.55
C SER A 32 31.43 19.88 7.43
N ARG A 33 31.09 19.23 6.31
CA ARG A 33 29.89 18.37 6.26
C ARG A 33 30.02 17.31 7.36
N PRO A 34 28.92 16.87 8.01
CA PRO A 34 29.00 15.72 8.91
C PRO A 34 29.42 14.50 8.10
N ALA A 35 30.68 14.10 8.24
CA ALA A 35 31.11 12.78 7.83
C ALA A 35 30.36 11.80 8.72
N PHE A 36 29.44 11.02 8.14
CA PHE A 36 28.77 9.94 8.85
C PHE A 36 29.85 9.01 9.42
N GLU A 37 30.02 8.99 10.75
CA GLU A 37 30.82 7.96 11.40
C GLU A 37 30.28 6.61 10.94
N HIS A 38 31.15 5.78 10.37
CA HIS A 38 30.77 4.50 9.80
C HIS A 38 30.47 3.51 10.94
N SER A 39 29.28 3.65 11.55
CA SER A 39 28.70 2.73 12.50
C SER A 39 28.20 1.46 11.81
N GLY A 40 29.10 0.78 11.09
CA GLY A 40 28.82 -0.53 10.51
C GLY A 40 28.33 -1.48 11.60
N GLY A 41 27.20 -2.15 11.36
CA GLY A 41 26.61 -3.11 12.28
C GLY A 41 27.67 -4.11 12.73
N LYS A 42 27.96 -4.16 14.05
CA LYS A 42 29.19 -4.73 14.62
C LYS A 42 29.59 -6.08 14.02
N GLY A 43 30.51 -6.05 13.05
CA GLY A 43 31.02 -7.22 12.33
C GLY A 43 30.91 -7.14 10.80
N ILE A 44 30.05 -6.29 10.23
CA ILE A 44 29.88 -6.14 8.78
C ILE A 44 30.88 -5.11 8.22
N HIS A 45 31.70 -5.54 7.27
CA HIS A 45 32.69 -4.70 6.60
C HIS A 45 32.10 -3.99 5.38
N TYR A 46 31.82 -2.69 5.52
CA TYR A 46 31.39 -1.82 4.43
C TYR A 46 32.48 -1.63 3.37
N ILE A 47 32.13 -1.72 2.09
CA ILE A 47 32.99 -1.40 0.94
C ILE A 47 32.25 -0.35 0.09
N PRO A 48 32.80 0.86 -0.11
CA PRO A 48 32.18 1.86 -0.96
C PRO A 48 32.21 1.47 -2.44
N SER A 49 31.26 1.96 -3.22
CA SER A 49 31.29 1.82 -4.69
C SER A 49 32.53 2.50 -5.29
N ALA A 50 33.06 1.97 -6.40
CA ALA A 50 34.33 2.46 -6.97
C ALA A 50 34.23 3.84 -7.65
N ILE A 51 33.02 4.29 -7.97
CA ILE A 51 32.73 5.67 -8.41
C ILE A 51 31.85 6.34 -7.36
N ASP A 52 32.35 7.44 -6.79
CA ASP A 52 31.61 8.30 -5.85
C ASP A 52 30.75 9.31 -6.61
N TRP A 53 29.53 8.89 -6.96
CA TRP A 53 28.57 9.72 -7.70
C TRP A 53 28.15 11.00 -6.97
N SER A 54 28.36 11.12 -5.65
CA SER A 54 28.14 12.36 -4.89
C SER A 54 29.05 13.52 -5.35
N ARG A 55 30.12 13.19 -6.08
CA ARG A 55 31.10 14.14 -6.66
C ARG A 55 31.01 14.24 -8.18
N ALA A 56 30.02 13.59 -8.81
CA ALA A 56 29.83 13.66 -10.24
C ALA A 56 29.56 15.10 -10.69
N LYS A 57 30.05 15.45 -11.89
CA LYS A 57 29.83 16.77 -12.47
C LYS A 57 28.39 16.85 -12.98
N ILE A 58 27.58 17.67 -12.32
CA ILE A 58 26.22 18.00 -12.76
C ILE A 58 26.32 19.02 -13.91
N TYR A 59 25.78 18.68 -15.09
CA TYR A 59 25.82 19.51 -16.29
C TYR A 59 24.61 20.44 -16.42
N PHE A 60 23.45 20.03 -15.89
CA PHE A 60 22.20 20.79 -15.90
C PHE A 60 21.69 20.95 -14.45
N PRO A 61 22.42 21.69 -13.58
CA PRO A 61 21.99 21.87 -12.20
C PRO A 61 20.64 22.60 -12.13
N PRO A 62 19.78 22.28 -11.15
CA PRO A 62 18.58 23.09 -10.88
C PRO A 62 19.00 24.52 -10.52
N LYS A 63 18.20 25.52 -10.95
CA LYS A 63 18.42 26.94 -10.60
C LYS A 63 18.28 27.17 -9.09
N ASP A 64 17.21 26.59 -8.53
CA ASP A 64 16.82 26.63 -7.14
C ASP A 64 16.33 25.22 -6.79
N THR A 65 16.81 24.64 -5.69
CA THR A 65 16.34 23.35 -5.17
C THR A 65 15.06 23.57 -4.38
N VAL A 66 13.99 22.83 -4.70
CA VAL A 66 12.74 22.82 -3.92
C VAL A 66 12.96 21.98 -2.65
N PRO A 67 12.85 22.56 -1.45
CA PRO A 67 13.01 21.81 -0.21
C PRO A 67 11.76 20.97 0.09
N LEU A 68 11.93 19.93 0.93
CA LEU A 68 10.82 19.14 1.45
C LEU A 68 9.70 20.03 2.05
N PRO A 69 8.41 19.66 1.88
CA PRO A 69 7.29 20.44 2.41
C PRO A 69 7.40 20.69 3.92
N SER A 70 7.53 21.96 4.30
CA SER A 70 7.66 22.35 5.71
C SER A 70 6.30 22.51 6.39
N GLY A 71 6.24 22.12 7.67
CA GLY A 71 5.02 22.23 8.49
C GLY A 71 4.87 21.08 9.49
N ALA A 72 3.77 21.09 10.23
CA ALA A 72 3.38 19.97 11.10
C ALA A 72 2.48 19.00 10.30
N PRO A 73 2.82 17.70 10.21
CA PRO A 73 2.00 16.71 9.51
C PRO A 73 0.52 16.73 9.93
N LYS A 74 -0.37 16.63 8.94
CA LYS A 74 -1.82 16.56 9.15
C LYS A 74 -2.18 15.22 9.81
N THR A 75 -3.20 15.23 10.67
CA THR A 75 -3.73 13.97 11.25
C THR A 75 -4.54 13.21 10.20
N LEU A 76 -3.86 12.34 9.45
CA LEU A 76 -4.49 11.51 8.43
C LEU A 76 -5.45 10.46 9.06
N PRO A 77 -6.54 10.07 8.37
CA PRO A 77 -7.44 9.03 8.87
C PRO A 77 -6.74 7.66 8.98
N ARG A 78 -7.08 6.86 10.01
CA ARG A 78 -6.50 5.51 10.16
C ARG A 78 -7.04 4.58 9.06
N VAL A 79 -6.16 4.14 8.18
CA VAL A 79 -6.42 3.11 7.16
C VAL A 79 -6.91 1.82 7.82
N GLN A 80 -6.13 1.30 8.79
CA GLN A 80 -6.39 0.04 9.49
C GLN A 80 -7.66 0.04 10.37
N ALA A 81 -8.47 -1.01 10.21
CA ALA A 81 -9.63 -1.32 11.04
C ALA A 81 -9.25 -1.59 12.52
N ARG A 82 -10.18 -1.32 13.45
CA ARG A 82 -9.94 -1.45 14.90
C ARG A 82 -10.16 -2.85 15.46
N THR A 83 -10.75 -3.75 14.67
CA THR A 83 -11.14 -5.11 15.07
C THR A 83 -10.37 -6.10 14.21
N ALA A 84 -9.12 -6.37 14.60
CA ALA A 84 -8.23 -7.34 13.95
C ALA A 84 -7.81 -8.45 14.93
N SER A 85 -8.69 -8.85 15.85
CA SER A 85 -8.44 -9.85 16.91
C SER A 85 -8.37 -11.31 16.41
N GLY A 86 -7.91 -11.54 15.18
CA GLY A 86 -7.59 -12.86 14.62
C GLY A 86 -6.21 -13.40 15.01
N ALA A 87 -5.32 -12.53 15.52
CA ALA A 87 -3.96 -12.86 16.00
C ALA A 87 -3.87 -14.10 16.93
N GLY A 88 -4.95 -14.40 17.66
CA GLY A 88 -4.99 -15.51 18.61
C GLY A 88 -5.17 -16.91 17.98
N ASP A 89 -5.80 -17.03 16.81
CA ASP A 89 -6.39 -18.31 16.39
C ASP A 89 -5.38 -19.30 15.76
N HIS A 90 -5.74 -20.59 15.78
CA HIS A 90 -4.89 -21.68 15.30
C HIS A 90 -4.76 -21.71 13.76
N VAL A 91 -5.78 -21.25 13.04
CA VAL A 91 -5.78 -21.21 11.57
C VAL A 91 -4.77 -20.17 11.09
N SER A 92 -4.86 -18.96 11.62
CA SER A 92 -3.92 -17.85 11.40
C SER A 92 -2.47 -18.28 11.62
N LYS A 93 -2.17 -18.95 12.73
CA LYS A 93 -0.82 -19.45 13.04
C LYS A 93 -0.36 -20.55 12.09
N SER A 94 -1.25 -21.44 11.68
CA SER A 94 -0.96 -22.52 10.70
C SER A 94 -0.67 -21.96 9.31
N ARG A 95 -1.50 -21.01 8.84
CA ARG A 95 -1.34 -20.29 7.56
C ARG A 95 -0.01 -19.54 7.52
N ARG A 96 0.25 -18.71 8.54
CA ARG A 96 1.53 -17.97 8.71
C ARG A 96 2.76 -18.89 8.72
N ALA A 97 2.65 -20.03 9.39
CA ALA A 97 3.73 -21.03 9.40
C ALA A 97 3.93 -21.72 8.04
N ALA A 98 2.91 -21.81 7.19
CA ALA A 98 3.01 -22.37 5.84
C ALA A 98 3.62 -21.37 4.85
N VAL A 99 3.13 -20.13 4.88
CA VAL A 99 3.69 -18.98 4.15
C VAL A 99 5.20 -18.83 4.43
N ARG A 100 5.59 -18.76 5.70
CA ARG A 100 7.01 -18.68 6.08
C ARG A 100 7.83 -19.92 5.68
N ARG A 101 7.24 -21.11 5.53
CA ARG A 101 7.94 -22.30 4.99
C ARG A 101 8.19 -22.17 3.48
N ALA A 102 7.23 -21.64 2.72
CA ALA A 102 7.40 -21.36 1.30
C ALA A 102 8.55 -20.36 1.08
N PHE A 103 8.55 -19.23 1.80
CA PHE A 103 9.64 -18.25 1.75
C PHE A 103 11.00 -18.87 2.08
N VAL A 104 11.10 -19.61 3.20
CA VAL A 104 12.37 -20.24 3.63
C VAL A 104 12.87 -21.29 2.62
N LYS A 105 11.98 -21.97 1.88
CA LYS A 105 12.34 -22.84 0.77
C LYS A 105 13.00 -22.05 -0.38
N SER A 106 12.29 -21.05 -0.94
CA SER A 106 12.83 -20.19 -2.00
C SER A 106 14.14 -19.51 -1.61
N TRP A 107 14.23 -19.02 -0.36
CA TRP A 107 15.42 -18.34 0.17
C TRP A 107 16.62 -19.29 0.35
N ASN A 108 16.40 -20.52 0.83
CA ASN A 108 17.47 -21.51 0.92
C ASN A 108 17.97 -21.95 -0.45
N ALA A 109 17.07 -22.12 -1.42
CA ALA A 109 17.45 -22.40 -2.81
C ALA A 109 18.24 -21.22 -3.43
N TYR A 110 17.81 -19.97 -3.21
CA TYR A 110 18.57 -18.80 -3.65
C TYR A 110 19.99 -18.78 -3.05
N LYS A 111 20.14 -18.93 -1.74
CA LYS A 111 21.45 -19.02 -1.06
C LYS A 111 22.35 -20.13 -1.62
N GLN A 112 21.79 -21.26 -2.04
CA GLN A 112 22.57 -22.40 -2.52
C GLN A 112 22.94 -22.31 -4.01
N TYR A 113 22.07 -21.75 -4.85
CA TYR A 113 22.16 -21.86 -6.32
C TYR A 113 22.30 -20.52 -7.06
N ALA A 114 22.00 -19.39 -6.40
CA ALA A 114 21.91 -18.08 -7.03
C ALA A 114 22.46 -16.92 -6.16
N TRP A 115 23.19 -17.19 -5.07
CA TRP A 115 23.77 -16.12 -4.23
C TRP A 115 24.68 -15.20 -5.04
N GLY A 116 24.51 -13.89 -4.88
CA GLY A 116 25.23 -12.90 -5.68
C GLY A 116 24.67 -12.70 -7.10
N ARG A 117 23.57 -13.37 -7.47
CA ARG A 117 22.84 -13.20 -8.75
C ARG A 117 21.49 -12.56 -8.52
N ASP A 118 20.95 -11.96 -9.57
CA ASP A 118 19.71 -11.20 -9.45
C ASP A 118 18.53 -12.09 -9.14
N GLU A 119 18.42 -13.27 -9.76
CA GLU A 119 17.25 -14.15 -9.59
C GLU A 119 17.63 -15.64 -9.66
N LEU A 120 16.90 -16.46 -8.90
CA LEU A 120 16.94 -17.92 -8.98
C LEU A 120 16.22 -18.44 -10.25
N MET A 121 16.82 -19.45 -10.87
CA MET A 121 16.21 -20.30 -11.89
C MET A 121 15.70 -21.59 -11.19
N PRO A 122 14.39 -21.68 -10.87
CA PRO A 122 13.84 -22.62 -9.89
C PRO A 122 13.67 -24.06 -10.38
N LEU A 123 13.95 -24.34 -11.66
CA LEU A 123 13.96 -25.68 -12.25
C LEU A 123 15.38 -26.19 -12.49
N SER A 124 16.29 -25.33 -12.97
CA SER A 124 17.67 -25.73 -13.29
C SER A 124 18.69 -25.53 -12.17
N GLY A 125 18.33 -24.88 -11.06
CA GLY A 125 19.24 -24.69 -9.92
C GLY A 125 20.42 -23.79 -10.28
N ARG A 126 20.15 -22.66 -10.94
CA ARG A 126 21.15 -21.65 -11.35
C ARG A 126 20.68 -20.26 -10.94
N GLY A 127 21.58 -19.27 -10.98
CA GLY A 127 21.23 -17.86 -10.92
C GLY A 127 21.32 -17.18 -12.29
N LYS A 128 20.44 -16.21 -12.55
CA LYS A 128 20.50 -15.30 -13.71
C LYS A 128 20.78 -13.86 -13.28
N THR A 129 21.40 -13.09 -14.18
CA THR A 129 21.46 -11.61 -14.12
C THR A 129 20.27 -11.07 -14.91
N THR A 130 19.59 -10.04 -14.42
CA THR A 130 18.43 -9.39 -15.08
C THR A 130 18.29 -7.91 -14.71
N PHE A 131 18.74 -7.49 -13.53
CA PHE A 131 18.69 -6.11 -13.01
C PHE A 131 20.09 -5.65 -12.59
N SER A 132 20.96 -5.44 -13.59
CA SER A 132 22.35 -4.96 -13.48
C SER A 132 23.37 -5.86 -12.73
N GLY A 133 22.97 -7.01 -12.18
CA GLY A 133 23.90 -7.94 -11.52
C GLY A 133 24.20 -7.59 -10.06
N TRP A 134 23.30 -6.88 -9.38
CA TRP A 134 23.46 -6.40 -8.01
C TRP A 134 22.70 -7.22 -6.96
N SER A 135 22.30 -8.44 -7.30
CA SER A 135 21.59 -9.37 -6.40
C SER A 135 20.17 -8.93 -6.07
N ALA A 136 19.40 -8.55 -7.09
CA ALA A 136 18.03 -8.05 -6.98
C ALA A 136 17.15 -8.82 -5.97
N GLN A 137 17.03 -10.14 -6.08
CA GLN A 137 16.25 -10.99 -5.16
C GLN A 137 16.75 -10.95 -3.72
N LEU A 138 18.07 -10.78 -3.49
CA LEU A 138 18.64 -10.62 -2.15
C LEU A 138 18.21 -9.29 -1.52
N VAL A 139 18.21 -8.21 -2.31
CA VAL A 139 17.84 -6.86 -1.84
C VAL A 139 16.33 -6.71 -1.65
N ASP A 140 15.52 -7.24 -2.57
CA ASP A 140 14.05 -7.32 -2.43
C ASP A 140 13.63 -8.17 -1.22
N ALA A 141 14.42 -9.19 -0.85
CA ALA A 141 14.12 -10.04 0.30
C ALA A 141 14.44 -9.40 1.67
N LEU A 142 15.15 -8.27 1.75
CA LEU A 142 15.65 -7.73 3.03
C LEU A 142 14.53 -7.37 4.02
N ASP A 143 13.49 -6.67 3.57
CA ASP A 143 12.36 -6.32 4.43
C ASP A 143 11.53 -7.55 4.83
N SER A 144 11.36 -8.50 3.91
CA SER A 144 10.61 -9.73 4.11
C SER A 144 11.32 -10.69 5.09
N LEU A 145 12.65 -10.81 4.98
CA LEU A 145 13.52 -11.43 5.99
C LEU A 145 13.36 -10.76 7.36
N TRP A 146 13.26 -9.42 7.38
CA TRP A 146 13.06 -8.70 8.63
C TRP A 146 11.66 -8.91 9.23
N ILE A 147 10.61 -8.92 8.42
CA ILE A 147 9.22 -9.14 8.84
C ILE A 147 9.02 -10.58 9.35
N MET A 148 9.52 -11.59 8.63
CA MET A 148 9.42 -13.01 9.03
C MET A 148 10.37 -13.44 10.18
N GLY A 149 11.07 -12.48 10.79
CA GLY A 149 11.97 -12.73 11.93
C GLY A 149 13.26 -13.48 11.58
N LEU A 150 13.64 -13.57 10.30
CA LEU A 150 14.83 -14.25 9.80
C LEU A 150 16.09 -13.36 9.99
N ARG A 151 16.36 -12.99 11.25
CA ARG A 151 17.39 -12.01 11.65
C ARG A 151 18.82 -12.39 11.25
N ASP A 152 19.13 -13.68 11.17
CA ASP A 152 20.49 -14.15 10.87
C ASP A 152 20.74 -14.17 9.36
N ASP A 153 19.78 -14.68 8.58
CA ASP A 153 19.73 -14.54 7.12
C ASP A 153 19.73 -13.08 6.67
N PHE A 154 19.00 -12.20 7.36
CA PHE A 154 19.04 -10.75 7.14
C PHE A 154 20.47 -10.20 7.27
N ARG A 155 21.20 -10.53 8.35
CA ARG A 155 22.59 -10.06 8.52
C ARG A 155 23.54 -10.65 7.48
N LEU A 156 23.29 -11.88 7.00
CA LEU A 156 24.03 -12.46 5.87
C LEU A 156 23.79 -11.68 4.57
N ALA A 157 22.55 -11.29 4.29
CA ALA A 157 22.19 -10.47 3.13
C ALA A 157 22.79 -9.06 3.22
N VAL A 158 22.68 -8.37 4.37
CA VAL A 158 23.32 -7.05 4.60
C VAL A 158 24.85 -7.13 4.41
N ALA A 159 25.49 -8.25 4.76
CA ALA A 159 26.92 -8.45 4.56
C ALA A 159 27.33 -8.66 3.08
N GLU A 160 26.40 -8.98 2.18
CA GLU A 160 26.63 -8.95 0.73
C GLU A 160 26.32 -7.57 0.15
N VAL A 161 25.23 -6.93 0.59
CA VAL A 161 24.89 -5.54 0.24
C VAL A 161 26.02 -4.56 0.57
N ALA A 162 26.71 -4.79 1.69
CA ALA A 162 27.92 -4.06 2.09
C ALA A 162 29.04 -4.06 1.04
N ARG A 163 29.02 -4.97 0.06
CA ARG A 163 30.04 -5.17 -0.98
C ARG A 163 29.59 -4.77 -2.39
N ILE A 164 28.30 -4.53 -2.61
CA ILE A 164 27.77 -4.17 -3.94
C ILE A 164 28.43 -2.87 -4.41
N ASP A 165 28.90 -2.85 -5.65
CA ASP A 165 29.51 -1.69 -6.29
C ASP A 165 28.60 -1.17 -7.40
N TRP A 166 27.82 -0.13 -7.11
CA TRP A 166 26.84 0.43 -8.03
C TRP A 166 27.47 1.02 -9.31
N SER A 167 28.79 1.17 -9.37
CA SER A 167 29.51 1.57 -10.59
C SER A 167 29.75 0.43 -11.58
N LYS A 168 29.62 -0.84 -11.16
CA LYS A 168 29.87 -2.04 -11.97
C LYS A 168 28.56 -2.76 -12.27
N THR A 169 28.00 -2.55 -13.46
CA THR A 169 26.79 -3.22 -13.96
C THR A 169 27.17 -4.26 -15.02
N ASP A 170 26.50 -5.42 -15.00
CA ASP A 170 26.64 -6.47 -16.03
C ASP A 170 26.13 -6.04 -17.43
N GLY A 171 25.44 -4.88 -17.53
CA GLY A 171 24.94 -4.28 -18.78
C GLY A 171 25.29 -2.79 -18.95
N SER A 172 25.11 -2.24 -20.16
CA SER A 172 25.55 -0.88 -20.55
C SER A 172 24.73 0.28 -19.98
N ASP A 173 23.47 0.04 -19.66
CA ASP A 173 22.50 1.05 -19.23
C ASP A 173 21.62 0.47 -18.11
N ILE A 174 21.22 1.33 -17.18
CA ILE A 174 20.51 0.98 -15.95
C ILE A 174 19.04 1.38 -16.09
N ASN A 175 18.11 0.45 -15.82
CA ASN A 175 16.68 0.77 -15.79
C ASN A 175 16.37 1.56 -14.51
N VAL A 176 16.10 2.86 -14.65
CA VAL A 176 15.93 3.78 -13.52
C VAL A 176 14.69 3.45 -12.68
N PHE A 177 13.63 2.93 -13.30
CA PHE A 177 12.39 2.52 -12.63
C PHE A 177 12.62 1.25 -11.80
N GLU A 178 13.06 0.17 -12.45
CA GLU A 178 13.28 -1.13 -11.78
C GLU A 178 14.29 -1.03 -10.64
N VAL A 179 15.38 -0.27 -10.84
CA VAL A 179 16.42 -0.10 -9.82
C VAL A 179 15.96 0.81 -8.68
N THR A 180 15.06 1.76 -8.93
CA THR A 180 14.46 2.56 -7.86
C THR A 180 13.54 1.71 -7.00
N ILE A 181 12.55 1.02 -7.58
CA ILE A 181 11.53 0.30 -6.79
C ILE A 181 12.10 -0.93 -6.07
N ARG A 182 13.02 -1.68 -6.68
CA ARG A 182 13.61 -2.90 -6.09
C ARG A 182 14.77 -2.59 -5.16
N TYR A 183 15.85 -1.99 -5.69
CA TYR A 183 17.06 -1.76 -4.90
C TYR A 183 16.91 -0.56 -3.94
N LEU A 184 16.60 0.64 -4.44
CA LEU A 184 16.50 1.79 -3.54
C LEU A 184 15.33 1.63 -2.55
N GLY A 185 14.17 1.15 -3.02
CA GLY A 185 13.03 0.79 -2.19
C GLY A 185 13.36 -0.27 -1.13
N GLY A 186 13.96 -1.40 -1.52
CA GLY A 186 14.35 -2.48 -0.60
C GLY A 186 15.42 -2.11 0.42
N LEU A 187 16.39 -1.26 0.05
CA LEU A 187 17.38 -0.72 0.99
C LEU A 187 16.74 0.24 2.00
N LEU A 188 15.82 1.11 1.55
CA LEU A 188 15.12 2.07 2.39
C LEU A 188 14.11 1.40 3.34
N SER A 189 13.31 0.44 2.86
CA SER A 189 12.36 -0.32 3.67
C SER A 189 13.09 -1.13 4.75
N ALA A 190 14.17 -1.82 4.38
CA ALA A 190 14.99 -2.57 5.31
C ALA A 190 15.73 -1.66 6.30
N TYR A 191 16.17 -0.47 5.90
CA TYR A 191 16.73 0.53 6.82
C TYR A 191 15.68 1.01 7.83
N ASP A 192 14.50 1.43 7.39
CA ASP A 192 13.43 1.93 8.27
C ASP A 192 12.95 0.86 9.27
N LEU A 193 13.02 -0.42 8.89
CA LEU A 193 12.66 -1.55 9.74
C LEU A 193 13.76 -1.96 10.73
N SER A 194 15.05 -1.78 10.40
CA SER A 194 16.18 -2.34 11.15
C SER A 194 17.09 -1.31 11.84
N GLY A 195 17.19 -0.11 11.29
CA GLY A 195 18.16 0.93 11.67
C GLY A 195 19.61 0.67 11.23
N ASP A 196 19.90 -0.33 10.37
CA ASP A 196 21.28 -0.66 10.00
C ASP A 196 21.89 0.38 9.02
N GLY A 197 22.89 1.12 9.50
CA GLY A 197 23.56 2.18 8.74
C GLY A 197 24.26 1.72 7.46
N VAL A 198 24.56 0.42 7.30
CA VAL A 198 25.09 -0.13 6.04
C VAL A 198 24.08 0.06 4.90
N LEU A 199 22.79 -0.15 5.18
CA LEU A 199 21.71 -0.03 4.21
C LEU A 199 21.47 1.42 3.80
N LEU A 200 21.47 2.35 4.76
CA LEU A 200 21.36 3.79 4.47
C LEU A 200 22.56 4.27 3.62
N ASN A 201 23.79 3.90 3.99
CA ASN A 201 24.97 4.31 3.23
C ASN A 201 24.91 3.79 1.78
N LYS A 202 24.48 2.54 1.57
CA LYS A 202 24.30 1.98 0.22
C LYS A 202 23.13 2.61 -0.54
N ALA A 203 22.04 2.98 0.13
CA ALA A 203 20.93 3.73 -0.46
C ALA A 203 21.35 5.14 -0.90
N VAL A 204 22.24 5.81 -0.16
CA VAL A 204 22.82 7.11 -0.56
C VAL A 204 23.72 6.97 -1.78
N GLU A 205 24.64 5.99 -1.81
CA GLU A 205 25.49 5.75 -2.99
C GLU A 205 24.66 5.47 -4.26
N LEU A 206 23.60 4.66 -4.14
CA LEU A 206 22.70 4.35 -5.25
C LEU A 206 21.83 5.55 -5.64
N GLY A 207 21.29 6.30 -4.66
CA GLY A 207 20.50 7.49 -4.90
C GLY A 207 21.29 8.59 -5.63
N ASP A 208 22.56 8.78 -5.29
CA ASP A 208 23.46 9.70 -6.00
C ASP A 208 23.76 9.24 -7.43
N ALA A 209 23.89 7.93 -7.67
CA ALA A 209 24.04 7.38 -9.01
C ALA A 209 22.78 7.59 -9.85
N LEU A 210 21.60 7.25 -9.32
CA LEU A 210 20.31 7.41 -9.99
C LEU A 210 19.92 8.87 -10.21
N TYR A 211 20.35 9.81 -9.34
CA TYR A 211 20.14 11.25 -9.51
C TYR A 211 20.71 11.77 -10.85
N MET A 212 21.73 11.12 -11.42
CA MET A 212 22.26 11.44 -12.75
C MET A 212 21.27 11.18 -13.89
N ALA A 213 20.23 10.37 -13.70
CA ALA A 213 19.15 10.22 -14.68
C ALA A 213 18.38 11.52 -14.92
N PHE A 214 18.31 12.39 -13.89
CA PHE A 214 17.65 13.70 -13.92
C PHE A 214 18.58 14.84 -14.40
N ASP A 215 19.86 14.56 -14.70
CA ASP A 215 20.79 15.57 -15.22
C ASP A 215 20.55 15.85 -16.70
N THR A 216 19.40 16.44 -16.98
CA THR A 216 18.87 16.69 -18.32
C THR A 216 18.50 18.16 -18.48
N PRO A 217 18.45 18.71 -19.72
CA PRO A 217 18.19 20.14 -19.96
C PRO A 217 16.88 20.70 -19.36
N ASN A 218 15.91 19.85 -19.05
CA ASN A 218 14.63 20.20 -18.42
C ASN A 218 14.38 19.47 -17.08
N ARG A 219 15.38 18.77 -16.52
CA ARG A 219 15.34 18.00 -15.27
C ARG A 219 14.31 16.84 -15.22
N LEU A 220 13.68 16.47 -16.33
CA LEU A 220 12.88 15.23 -16.41
C LEU A 220 13.80 14.04 -16.74
N PRO A 221 13.62 12.88 -16.11
CA PRO A 221 14.58 11.78 -16.17
C PRO A 221 14.59 11.04 -17.53
N THR A 222 15.67 10.30 -17.77
CA THR A 222 15.71 9.19 -18.74
C THR A 222 15.27 7.88 -18.08
N HIS A 223 14.69 6.96 -18.85
CA HIS A 223 14.36 5.61 -18.38
C HIS A 223 15.61 4.71 -18.26
N TRP A 224 16.59 4.90 -19.14
CA TRP A 224 17.79 4.07 -19.27
C TRP A 224 19.06 4.89 -19.02
N LEU A 225 19.51 4.93 -17.77
CA LEU A 225 20.68 5.68 -17.34
C LEU A 225 21.97 5.02 -17.82
N SER A 226 22.73 5.74 -18.63
CA SER A 226 24.06 5.32 -19.09
C SER A 226 25.14 6.14 -18.39
N TYR A 227 26.00 5.52 -17.60
CA TYR A 227 27.07 6.25 -16.90
C TYR A 227 28.02 6.98 -17.87
N THR A 228 28.29 6.40 -19.05
CA THR A 228 29.10 7.04 -20.12
C THR A 228 28.41 8.26 -20.75
N LYS A 229 27.07 8.34 -20.72
CA LYS A 229 26.34 9.54 -21.16
C LYS A 229 26.30 10.58 -20.03
N ALA A 230 26.13 10.14 -18.78
CA ALA A 230 26.12 11.01 -17.60
C ALA A 230 27.45 11.76 -17.41
N ASP A 231 28.59 11.06 -17.42
CA ASP A 231 29.93 11.65 -17.26
C ASP A 231 30.24 12.73 -18.33
N ARG A 232 29.70 12.55 -19.54
CA ARG A 232 29.85 13.48 -20.68
C ARG A 232 28.80 14.58 -20.76
N GLY A 233 27.79 14.61 -19.88
CA GLY A 233 26.69 15.57 -19.95
C GLY A 233 25.74 15.34 -21.12
N GLU A 234 25.62 14.10 -21.58
CA GLU A 234 24.81 13.66 -22.72
C GLU A 234 23.46 13.06 -22.31
N THR A 235 23.16 12.91 -21.02
CA THR A 235 21.84 12.43 -20.54
C THR A 235 20.72 13.36 -20.98
N ARG A 236 19.66 12.80 -21.57
CA ARG A 236 18.46 13.54 -22.00
C ARG A 236 17.23 12.72 -21.62
N GLY A 237 16.20 13.34 -21.04
CA GLY A 237 14.92 12.66 -20.82
C GLY A 237 14.34 12.15 -22.14
N ASP A 238 13.44 11.18 -22.11
CA ASP A 238 13.09 10.40 -23.31
C ASP A 238 11.90 10.93 -24.11
N VAL A 239 11.86 10.58 -25.41
CA VAL A 239 10.78 11.00 -26.33
C VAL A 239 9.54 10.10 -26.25
N SER A 240 9.71 8.94 -25.64
CA SER A 240 8.71 7.95 -25.26
C SER A 240 9.24 7.33 -23.96
N ILE A 241 8.42 7.34 -22.91
CA ILE A 241 8.67 6.76 -21.59
C ILE A 241 7.32 6.43 -20.97
N SER A 242 7.21 5.30 -20.30
CA SER A 242 5.94 4.90 -19.71
C SER A 242 5.55 5.79 -18.53
N GLY A 243 4.25 5.96 -18.31
CA GLY A 243 3.72 6.72 -17.17
C GLY A 243 4.28 6.23 -15.83
N ALA A 244 4.26 4.92 -15.62
CA ALA A 244 4.88 4.25 -14.47
C ALA A 244 6.38 4.55 -14.36
N ALA A 245 7.17 4.36 -15.44
CA ALA A 245 8.61 4.58 -15.39
C ALA A 245 9.02 6.04 -15.09
N GLY A 246 8.13 7.01 -15.35
CA GLY A 246 8.31 8.40 -14.95
C GLY A 246 7.82 8.71 -13.53
N GLY A 247 6.59 8.31 -13.18
CA GLY A 247 5.94 8.69 -11.91
C GLY A 247 6.42 7.90 -10.69
N THR A 248 6.79 6.64 -10.88
CA THR A 248 7.09 5.66 -9.83
C THR A 248 8.56 5.74 -9.40
N LEU A 249 8.97 6.95 -9.02
CA LEU A 249 10.30 7.27 -8.46
C LEU A 249 10.19 8.11 -7.18
N CYS A 250 9.01 8.67 -6.90
CA CYS A 250 8.86 9.77 -5.94
C CYS A 250 8.81 9.32 -4.48
N LEU A 251 8.38 8.11 -4.14
CA LEU A 251 8.38 7.64 -2.75
C LEU A 251 9.80 7.44 -2.22
N GLU A 252 10.65 6.77 -2.99
CA GLU A 252 12.01 6.37 -2.63
C GLU A 252 12.91 7.60 -2.49
N PHE A 253 12.88 8.48 -3.51
CA PHE A 253 13.65 9.71 -3.52
C PHE A 253 13.19 10.68 -2.43
N THR A 254 11.88 10.83 -2.21
CA THR A 254 11.36 11.64 -1.08
C THR A 254 11.78 11.06 0.26
N ARG A 255 11.72 9.73 0.43
CA ARG A 255 12.12 9.07 1.67
C ARG A 255 13.62 9.21 1.93
N LEU A 256 14.45 9.11 0.89
CA LEU A 256 15.89 9.36 0.96
C LEU A 256 16.18 10.80 1.40
N SER A 257 15.50 11.82 0.85
CA SER A 257 15.58 13.20 1.36
C SER A 257 15.15 13.31 2.83
N GLN A 258 14.05 12.67 3.24
CA GLN A 258 13.54 12.73 4.62
C GLN A 258 14.52 12.18 5.67
N ILE A 259 15.32 11.16 5.34
CA ILE A 259 16.25 10.51 6.29
C ILE A 259 17.69 11.05 6.20
N THR A 260 18.08 11.63 5.06
CA THR A 260 19.42 12.24 4.87
C THR A 260 19.45 13.73 5.18
N GLY A 261 18.34 14.44 4.98
CA GLY A 261 18.30 15.90 4.99
C GLY A 261 18.83 16.56 3.70
N ASP A 262 19.07 15.79 2.63
CA ASP A 262 19.45 16.32 1.32
C ASP A 262 18.21 16.44 0.41
N ASP A 263 17.71 17.66 0.24
CA ASP A 263 16.50 17.98 -0.53
C ASP A 263 16.60 17.64 -2.03
N LYS A 264 17.80 17.37 -2.59
CA LYS A 264 17.96 17.17 -4.05
C LYS A 264 17.15 16.00 -4.61
N TYR A 265 16.94 14.93 -3.81
CA TYR A 265 16.20 13.76 -4.27
C TYR A 265 14.69 14.07 -4.37
N TYR A 266 14.13 14.76 -3.38
CA TYR A 266 12.78 15.33 -3.45
C TYR A 266 12.64 16.31 -4.63
N ASP A 267 13.56 17.27 -4.79
CA ASP A 267 13.55 18.24 -5.90
C ASP A 267 13.47 17.58 -7.29
N ALA A 268 14.25 16.51 -7.51
CA ALA A 268 14.27 15.76 -8.76
C ALA A 268 12.89 15.18 -9.10
N THR A 269 12.16 14.66 -8.10
CA THR A 269 10.87 13.97 -8.31
C THR A 269 9.66 14.91 -8.18
N GLU A 270 9.77 15.99 -7.41
CA GLU A 270 8.82 17.12 -7.41
C GLU A 270 8.68 17.70 -8.82
N ARG A 271 9.78 17.90 -9.55
CA ARG A 271 9.75 18.37 -10.96
C ARG A 271 8.99 17.43 -11.89
N VAL A 272 9.04 16.13 -11.64
CA VAL A 272 8.25 15.14 -12.37
C VAL A 272 6.77 15.22 -11.98
N LYS A 273 6.45 15.37 -10.67
CA LYS A 273 5.09 15.63 -10.20
C LYS A 273 4.50 16.90 -10.82
N ARG A 274 5.28 18.00 -10.93
CA ARG A 274 4.86 19.22 -11.63
C ARG A 274 4.46 18.96 -13.07
N PHE A 275 5.25 18.19 -13.82
CA PHE A 275 4.90 17.79 -15.19
C PHE A 275 3.57 17.01 -15.25
N PHE A 276 3.34 16.07 -14.33
CA PHE A 276 2.07 15.34 -14.28
C PHE A 276 0.89 16.27 -13.95
N PHE A 277 0.96 17.01 -12.86
CA PHE A 277 -0.06 17.96 -12.40
C PHE A 277 -0.47 18.96 -13.50
N GLU A 278 0.51 19.59 -14.14
CA GLU A 278 0.27 20.63 -15.17
C GLU A 278 -0.29 20.08 -16.50
N ASN A 279 -0.26 18.76 -16.72
CA ASN A 279 -0.78 18.12 -17.93
C ASN A 279 -2.02 17.25 -17.71
N GLN A 280 -2.42 16.95 -16.48
CA GLN A 280 -3.53 16.01 -16.19
C GLN A 280 -4.86 16.40 -16.87
N ASN A 281 -5.16 17.69 -16.94
CA ASN A 281 -6.37 18.23 -17.59
C ASN A 281 -6.17 18.63 -19.07
N ARG A 282 -5.03 18.28 -19.68
CA ARG A 282 -4.64 18.70 -21.04
C ARG A 282 -4.67 17.57 -22.07
N THR A 283 -5.03 16.36 -21.66
CA THR A 283 -5.12 15.15 -22.50
C THR A 283 -6.52 15.00 -23.13
N LYS A 284 -6.68 14.12 -24.13
CA LYS A 284 -8.01 13.71 -24.62
C LYS A 284 -8.93 13.05 -23.58
N VAL A 285 -8.42 12.71 -22.39
CA VAL A 285 -9.20 12.11 -21.29
C VAL A 285 -8.88 12.86 -19.99
N PRO A 286 -9.38 14.10 -19.82
CA PRO A 286 -9.01 14.97 -18.70
C PRO A 286 -9.17 14.29 -17.34
N GLY A 287 -8.10 14.30 -16.56
CA GLY A 287 -7.96 13.59 -15.30
C GLY A 287 -7.04 12.37 -15.37
N LEU A 288 -6.77 11.84 -16.57
CA LEU A 288 -5.83 10.74 -16.79
C LEU A 288 -4.69 11.15 -17.72
N TRP A 289 -3.55 10.48 -17.54
CA TRP A 289 -2.41 10.54 -18.46
C TRP A 289 -2.39 9.29 -19.35
N PRO A 290 -1.92 9.40 -20.60
CA PRO A 290 -1.68 8.24 -21.46
C PRO A 290 -0.53 7.40 -20.92
N SER A 291 -0.42 6.17 -21.40
CA SER A 291 0.66 5.24 -21.01
C SER A 291 2.04 5.61 -21.56
N ASP A 292 2.14 6.54 -22.53
CA ASP A 292 3.40 7.01 -23.13
C ASP A 292 3.52 8.54 -23.09
N LEU A 293 4.70 9.04 -22.70
CA LEU A 293 4.95 10.45 -22.39
C LEU A 293 6.25 10.94 -23.06
N ASN A 294 6.33 12.23 -23.40
CA ASN A 294 7.53 12.81 -24.01
C ASN A 294 8.26 13.74 -23.01
N PHE A 295 9.02 13.13 -22.10
CA PHE A 295 9.83 13.83 -21.11
C PHE A 295 10.91 14.72 -21.75
N ARG A 296 11.44 14.39 -22.94
CA ARG A 296 12.43 15.22 -23.67
C ARG A 296 11.89 16.61 -24.03
N ARG A 297 10.60 16.70 -24.35
CA ARG A 297 9.93 17.95 -24.75
C ARG A 297 9.07 18.56 -23.63
N GLY A 298 8.79 17.80 -22.56
CA GLY A 298 7.83 18.21 -21.53
C GLY A 298 6.40 18.26 -22.07
N THR A 299 6.03 17.32 -22.97
CA THR A 299 4.72 17.30 -23.62
C THR A 299 4.02 15.95 -23.47
N VAL A 300 2.71 15.98 -23.22
CA VAL A 300 1.83 14.81 -23.34
C VAL A 300 1.18 14.81 -24.73
N ALA A 301 1.08 13.64 -25.35
CA ALA A 301 0.37 13.42 -26.61
C ALA A 301 -0.82 12.47 -26.39
N ASP A 302 -1.79 12.45 -27.29
CA ASP A 302 -2.92 11.51 -27.15
C ASP A 302 -2.55 10.10 -27.58
N GLY A 303 -2.98 9.10 -26.82
CA GLY A 303 -2.79 7.69 -27.15
C GLY A 303 -3.67 6.79 -26.29
N PHE A 304 -3.07 5.72 -25.78
CA PHE A 304 -3.69 4.70 -24.94
C PHE A 304 -3.75 5.13 -23.46
N PHE A 305 -4.88 4.90 -22.81
CA PHE A 305 -5.11 5.19 -21.39
C PHE A 305 -5.49 3.88 -20.68
N THR A 306 -4.82 3.61 -19.57
CA THR A 306 -5.06 2.41 -18.75
C THR A 306 -4.63 2.65 -17.30
N PHE A 307 -5.05 1.74 -16.42
CA PHE A 307 -4.45 1.53 -15.10
C PHE A 307 -3.51 0.32 -15.08
N GLY A 308 -3.35 -0.41 -16.19
CA GLY A 308 -2.47 -1.57 -16.31
C GLY A 308 -1.03 -1.21 -16.70
N ALA A 309 -0.33 -2.20 -17.24
CA ALA A 309 1.09 -2.19 -17.54
C ALA A 309 1.61 -0.87 -18.12
N GLY A 310 2.51 -0.22 -17.39
CA GLY A 310 3.17 1.02 -17.80
C GLY A 310 2.42 2.30 -17.44
N ALA A 311 1.24 2.19 -16.83
CA ALA A 311 0.49 3.32 -16.26
C ALA A 311 -0.04 3.06 -14.84
N ASP A 312 0.02 1.83 -14.35
CA ASP A 312 -0.25 1.36 -12.98
C ASP A 312 0.22 2.31 -11.85
N SER A 313 1.52 2.28 -11.58
CA SER A 313 2.13 2.70 -10.31
C SER A 313 2.29 4.22 -10.19
N GLN A 314 2.22 4.96 -11.31
CA GLN A 314 2.10 6.42 -11.28
C GLN A 314 0.79 6.90 -10.62
N TYR A 315 -0.30 6.11 -10.65
CA TYR A 315 -1.55 6.43 -9.95
C TYR A 315 -1.51 5.92 -8.50
N GLU A 316 -0.91 4.74 -8.28
CA GLU A 316 -0.67 4.13 -6.97
C GLU A 316 0.12 5.06 -6.02
N TYR A 317 1.15 5.73 -6.56
CA TYR A 317 2.05 6.58 -5.79
C TYR A 317 1.40 7.89 -5.35
N LEU A 318 0.28 8.32 -5.95
CA LEU A 318 -0.39 9.57 -5.57
C LEU A 318 -0.94 9.56 -4.13
N PRO A 319 -1.79 8.59 -3.71
CA PRO A 319 -2.21 8.49 -2.31
C PRO A 319 -1.06 8.08 -1.38
N LYS A 320 -0.10 7.27 -1.85
CA LYS A 320 1.08 6.89 -1.04
C LYS A 320 1.97 8.11 -0.73
N MET A 321 2.18 9.03 -1.68
CA MET A 321 2.91 10.29 -1.47
C MET A 321 2.16 11.25 -0.55
N HIS A 322 0.83 11.35 -0.66
CA HIS A 322 0.03 12.11 0.31
C HIS A 322 0.23 11.58 1.74
N ALA A 323 0.34 10.27 1.94
CA ALA A 323 0.68 9.70 3.24
C ALA A 323 2.14 9.98 3.67
N LEU A 324 3.12 9.78 2.78
CA LEU A 324 4.56 9.96 3.07
C LEU A 324 4.92 11.41 3.42
N LEU A 325 4.29 12.39 2.76
CA LEU A 325 4.46 13.82 3.03
C LEU A 325 3.60 14.32 4.21
N GLY A 326 3.02 13.42 5.02
CA GLY A 326 2.18 13.80 6.17
C GLY A 326 0.96 14.63 5.77
N GLY A 327 0.49 14.46 4.54
CA GLY A 327 -0.56 15.24 3.90
C GLY A 327 -0.24 16.72 3.67
N LEU A 328 1.01 17.17 3.81
CA LEU A 328 1.35 18.60 3.68
C LEU A 328 1.08 19.13 2.27
N ASP A 329 1.46 18.36 1.24
CA ASP A 329 1.10 18.63 -0.15
C ASP A 329 -0.37 18.25 -0.44
N ALA A 330 -1.07 19.15 -1.14
CA ALA A 330 -2.46 19.01 -1.57
C ALA A 330 -2.59 18.59 -3.04
N GLU A 331 -1.56 18.80 -3.87
CA GLU A 331 -1.60 18.47 -5.31
C GLU A 331 -1.71 16.95 -5.52
N TYR A 332 -1.07 16.16 -4.64
CA TYR A 332 -1.27 14.71 -4.59
C TYR A 332 -2.72 14.30 -4.28
N VAL A 333 -3.47 15.08 -3.50
CA VAL A 333 -4.91 14.82 -3.25
C VAL A 333 -5.74 15.12 -4.49
N GLU A 334 -5.49 16.27 -5.11
CA GLU A 334 -6.18 16.70 -6.34
C GLU A 334 -5.96 15.69 -7.47
N MET A 335 -4.69 15.31 -7.72
CA MET A 335 -4.34 14.30 -8.72
C MET A 335 -4.98 12.94 -8.43
N THR A 336 -4.92 12.47 -7.18
CA THR A 336 -5.56 11.19 -6.75
C THR A 336 -7.06 11.22 -7.03
N VAL A 337 -7.78 12.22 -6.53
CA VAL A 337 -9.25 12.28 -6.65
C VAL A 337 -9.66 12.39 -8.12
N LEU A 338 -8.99 13.26 -8.88
CA LEU A 338 -9.33 13.49 -10.28
C LEU A 338 -9.01 12.26 -11.17
N SER A 339 -7.90 11.56 -10.92
CA SER A 339 -7.57 10.34 -11.67
C SER A 339 -8.46 9.15 -11.33
N LEU A 340 -8.83 8.96 -10.05
CA LEU A 340 -9.73 7.88 -9.65
C LEU A 340 -11.18 8.16 -10.08
N ASP A 341 -11.68 9.40 -9.99
CA ASP A 341 -13.02 9.76 -10.48
C ASP A 341 -13.13 9.63 -12.00
N THR A 342 -12.16 10.14 -12.79
CA THR A 342 -12.14 9.91 -14.25
C THR A 342 -11.91 8.44 -14.58
N GLY A 343 -11.09 7.72 -13.82
CA GLY A 343 -10.81 6.30 -13.98
C GLY A 343 -12.05 5.42 -13.85
N ARG A 344 -12.85 5.64 -12.79
CA ARG A 344 -14.18 5.01 -12.61
C ARG A 344 -15.06 5.21 -13.83
N ASP A 345 -15.10 6.44 -14.35
CA ASP A 345 -16.01 6.85 -15.40
C ASP A 345 -15.52 6.52 -16.83
N LYS A 346 -14.30 6.01 -17.02
CA LYS A 346 -13.68 5.82 -18.35
C LYS A 346 -12.97 4.47 -18.55
N LEU A 347 -12.37 3.91 -17.50
CA LEU A 347 -11.58 2.66 -17.56
C LEU A 347 -12.27 1.49 -16.85
N LEU A 348 -12.96 1.74 -15.74
CA LEU A 348 -13.64 0.68 -15.01
C LEU A 348 -14.88 0.16 -15.74
N PHE A 349 -15.19 -1.11 -15.53
CA PHE A 349 -16.40 -1.76 -16.02
C PHE A 349 -16.89 -2.85 -15.05
N LYS A 350 -18.18 -3.20 -15.16
CA LYS A 350 -18.73 -4.43 -14.58
C LYS A 350 -18.67 -5.55 -15.63
N PRO A 351 -18.04 -6.70 -15.34
CA PRO A 351 -18.10 -7.87 -16.22
C PRO A 351 -19.46 -8.57 -16.10
N MET A 352 -19.92 -9.23 -17.18
CA MET A 352 -21.13 -10.06 -17.16
C MET A 352 -20.79 -11.45 -16.60
N THR A 353 -21.13 -11.69 -15.33
CA THR A 353 -20.79 -12.94 -14.63
C THR A 353 -21.98 -13.90 -14.52
N PRO A 354 -21.76 -15.21 -14.31
CA PRO A 354 -22.82 -16.21 -14.26
C PRO A 354 -23.89 -16.02 -13.16
N LYS A 355 -23.62 -15.22 -12.12
CA LYS A 355 -24.58 -14.98 -11.01
C LYS A 355 -24.90 -13.49 -10.79
N ASP A 356 -24.58 -12.61 -11.74
CA ASP A 356 -24.72 -11.15 -11.62
C ASP A 356 -24.01 -10.61 -10.36
N GLU A 357 -22.81 -11.12 -10.09
CA GLU A 357 -21.93 -10.67 -9.02
C GLU A 357 -21.63 -9.16 -9.13
N ASP A 358 -21.72 -8.45 -8.00
CA ASP A 358 -21.47 -7.00 -7.95
C ASP A 358 -19.96 -6.71 -7.80
N ILE A 359 -19.22 -7.00 -8.87
CA ILE A 359 -17.78 -6.82 -8.99
C ILE A 359 -17.42 -5.80 -10.08
N LEU A 360 -16.19 -5.30 -10.03
CA LEU A 360 -15.63 -4.39 -11.02
C LEU A 360 -14.26 -4.87 -11.51
N MET A 361 -13.91 -4.45 -12.72
CA MET A 361 -12.61 -4.67 -13.36
C MET A 361 -12.14 -3.39 -14.06
N SER A 362 -10.84 -3.27 -14.32
CA SER A 362 -10.31 -2.20 -15.16
C SER A 362 -10.04 -2.71 -16.55
N GLY A 363 -10.61 -2.04 -17.54
CA GLY A 363 -10.26 -2.17 -18.95
C GLY A 363 -9.29 -1.07 -19.37
N ASN A 364 -9.29 -0.77 -20.67
CA ASN A 364 -8.42 0.24 -21.29
C ASN A 364 -9.26 1.16 -22.19
N LEU A 365 -8.69 2.30 -22.58
CA LEU A 365 -9.29 3.26 -23.51
C LEU A 365 -8.23 3.77 -24.50
N ASP A 366 -8.35 3.44 -25.78
CA ASP A 366 -7.59 4.14 -26.82
C ASP A 366 -8.32 5.44 -27.23
N ALA A 367 -7.60 6.55 -27.28
CA ALA A 367 -8.04 7.84 -27.80
C ALA A 367 -7.17 8.35 -28.97
N SER A 368 -6.37 7.46 -29.57
CA SER A 368 -5.59 7.72 -30.78
C SER A 368 -6.49 8.06 -31.99
N ALA A 369 -5.91 8.73 -32.99
CA ALA A 369 -6.51 9.00 -34.31
C ALA A 369 -7.92 9.64 -34.37
N GLY A 370 -8.50 10.07 -33.24
CA GLY A 370 -9.87 10.59 -33.17
C GLY A 370 -10.96 9.53 -32.93
N LYS A 371 -10.58 8.26 -32.79
CA LYS A 371 -11.46 7.23 -32.22
C LYS A 371 -11.45 7.32 -30.68
N ARG A 372 -12.43 6.68 -30.05
CA ARG A 372 -12.47 6.39 -28.61
C ARG A 372 -12.99 4.98 -28.42
N GLU A 373 -12.11 4.04 -28.13
CA GLU A 373 -12.42 2.61 -28.10
C GLU A 373 -12.04 2.04 -26.72
N SER A 374 -13.05 1.62 -25.94
CA SER A 374 -12.82 1.03 -24.61
C SER A 374 -12.80 -0.49 -24.69
N THR A 375 -11.68 -1.13 -24.35
CA THR A 375 -11.58 -2.60 -24.33
C THR A 375 -11.89 -3.14 -22.93
N ALA A 376 -12.54 -4.30 -22.87
CA ALA A 376 -12.82 -5.03 -21.64
C ALA A 376 -11.68 -6.01 -21.29
N GLN A 377 -10.44 -5.63 -21.63
CA GLN A 377 -9.24 -6.42 -21.38
C GLN A 377 -8.71 -6.14 -19.97
N MET A 378 -8.89 -7.11 -19.09
CA MET A 378 -8.37 -7.15 -17.72
C MET A 378 -6.93 -7.71 -17.73
N GLN A 379 -6.06 -7.15 -16.90
CA GLN A 379 -4.70 -7.64 -16.67
C GLN A 379 -4.58 -8.05 -15.20
N HIS A 380 -3.78 -9.07 -14.87
CA HIS A 380 -3.45 -9.36 -13.48
C HIS A 380 -2.84 -8.13 -12.79
N LEU A 381 -1.96 -7.42 -13.51
CA LEU A 381 -1.38 -6.12 -13.13
C LEU A 381 -2.40 -5.06 -12.68
N THR A 382 -3.64 -5.00 -13.20
CA THR A 382 -4.62 -3.99 -12.74
C THR A 382 -5.23 -4.32 -11.38
N CYS A 383 -4.96 -5.50 -10.81
CA CYS A 383 -5.56 -5.91 -9.55
C CYS A 383 -5.14 -5.07 -8.34
N PHE A 384 -3.99 -4.37 -8.37
CA PHE A 384 -3.55 -3.43 -7.33
C PHE A 384 -4.56 -2.29 -7.05
N LEU A 385 -5.46 -2.01 -8.01
CA LEU A 385 -6.44 -0.94 -7.91
C LEU A 385 -7.37 -1.09 -6.70
N GLY A 386 -7.73 -2.31 -6.32
CA GLY A 386 -8.55 -2.56 -5.14
C GLY A 386 -7.94 -1.95 -3.87
N GLY A 387 -6.64 -2.18 -3.66
CA GLY A 387 -5.84 -1.59 -2.60
C GLY A 387 -5.64 -0.09 -2.77
N THR A 388 -5.38 0.39 -3.99
CA THR A 388 -5.21 1.84 -4.26
C THR A 388 -6.47 2.64 -3.95
N TYR A 389 -7.64 2.21 -4.44
CA TYR A 389 -8.94 2.83 -4.12
C TYR A 389 -9.25 2.72 -2.61
N ALA A 390 -9.01 1.57 -1.97
CA ALA A 390 -9.26 1.39 -0.55
C ALA A 390 -8.34 2.26 0.34
N LEU A 391 -7.07 2.43 -0.05
CA LEU A 391 -6.09 3.30 0.60
C LEU A 391 -6.47 4.78 0.42
N ALA A 392 -6.68 5.21 -0.82
CA ALA A 392 -7.10 6.57 -1.15
C ALA A 392 -8.41 6.94 -0.41
N GLY A 393 -9.42 6.06 -0.45
CA GLY A 393 -10.70 6.26 0.23
C GLY A 393 -10.58 6.48 1.73
N LYS A 394 -9.64 5.79 2.39
CA LYS A 394 -9.30 6.05 3.79
C LYS A 394 -8.60 7.40 3.96
N LEU A 395 -7.56 7.68 3.19
CA LEU A 395 -6.73 8.88 3.34
C LEU A 395 -7.51 10.18 3.05
N VAL A 396 -8.29 10.22 1.97
CA VAL A 396 -9.07 11.40 1.52
C VAL A 396 -10.51 11.43 2.05
N GLY A 397 -10.96 10.38 2.76
CA GLY A 397 -12.29 10.31 3.37
C GLY A 397 -13.44 9.93 2.43
N ARG A 398 -13.14 9.42 1.22
CA ARG A 398 -14.12 8.91 0.24
C ARG A 398 -14.52 7.47 0.58
N ASN A 399 -15.64 7.28 1.27
CA ASN A 399 -16.17 5.93 1.57
C ASN A 399 -16.57 5.16 0.30
N ASP A 400 -16.98 5.87 -0.74
CA ASP A 400 -17.27 5.34 -2.07
C ASP A 400 -16.02 4.73 -2.74
N TYR A 401 -14.83 5.26 -2.50
CA TYR A 401 -13.59 4.60 -2.94
C TYR A 401 -13.30 3.30 -2.17
N VAL A 402 -13.73 3.19 -0.90
CA VAL A 402 -13.61 1.92 -0.15
C VAL A 402 -14.59 0.87 -0.69
N ASP A 403 -15.74 1.28 -1.21
CA ASP A 403 -16.70 0.41 -1.90
C ASP A 403 -16.20 -0.02 -3.29
N LEU A 404 -15.72 0.91 -4.12
CA LEU A 404 -15.08 0.61 -5.40
C LEU A 404 -13.88 -0.31 -5.22
N GLY A 405 -13.04 -0.05 -4.21
CA GLY A 405 -11.92 -0.93 -3.85
C GLY A 405 -12.38 -2.34 -3.50
N ALA A 406 -13.46 -2.49 -2.72
CA ALA A 406 -14.04 -3.79 -2.41
C ALA A 406 -14.54 -4.54 -3.67
N ARG A 407 -15.24 -3.84 -4.57
CA ARG A 407 -15.79 -4.40 -5.81
C ARG A 407 -14.69 -4.78 -6.82
N LEU A 408 -13.59 -4.02 -6.87
CA LEU A 408 -12.39 -4.31 -7.66
C LEU A 408 -11.61 -5.52 -7.11
N THR A 409 -11.31 -5.54 -5.80
CA THR A 409 -10.66 -6.69 -5.16
C THR A 409 -11.51 -7.96 -5.32
N ALA A 410 -12.83 -7.86 -5.15
CA ALA A 410 -13.74 -8.98 -5.38
C ALA A 410 -13.77 -9.44 -6.85
N GLY A 411 -13.54 -8.55 -7.81
CA GLY A 411 -13.38 -8.91 -9.23
C GLY A 411 -12.13 -9.74 -9.50
N CYS A 412 -10.99 -9.41 -8.87
CA CYS A 412 -9.77 -10.21 -8.96
C CYS A 412 -9.90 -11.56 -8.23
N VAL A 413 -10.55 -11.60 -7.06
CA VAL A 413 -10.87 -12.87 -6.37
C VAL A 413 -11.80 -13.73 -7.24
N TRP A 414 -12.84 -13.16 -7.86
CA TRP A 414 -13.71 -13.86 -8.79
C TRP A 414 -12.95 -14.39 -10.02
N ALA A 415 -11.99 -13.63 -10.55
CA ALA A 415 -11.15 -14.08 -11.66
C ALA A 415 -10.28 -15.28 -11.26
N TYR A 416 -9.64 -15.24 -10.09
CA TYR A 416 -8.93 -16.40 -9.52
C TYR A 416 -9.87 -17.61 -9.33
N ASP A 417 -11.05 -17.40 -8.74
CA ASP A 417 -12.04 -18.43 -8.43
C ASP A 417 -12.74 -19.02 -9.67
N SER A 418 -12.57 -18.41 -10.85
CA SER A 418 -13.21 -18.86 -12.11
C SER A 418 -12.41 -19.92 -12.87
N PHE A 419 -11.10 -20.02 -12.65
CA PHE A 419 -10.23 -20.99 -13.32
C PHE A 419 -9.99 -22.23 -12.44
N PRO A 420 -9.87 -23.44 -13.03
CA PRO A 420 -9.81 -24.69 -12.26
C PRO A 420 -8.58 -24.76 -11.33
N THR A 421 -7.48 -24.12 -11.73
CA THR A 421 -6.25 -23.91 -10.95
C THR A 421 -6.42 -23.10 -9.66
N ASN A 422 -7.51 -22.33 -9.54
CA ASN A 422 -7.65 -21.21 -8.60
C ASN A 422 -6.51 -20.17 -8.78
N VAL A 423 -6.09 -19.90 -10.03
CA VAL A 423 -5.11 -18.86 -10.42
C VAL A 423 -5.60 -18.17 -11.69
N MET A 424 -5.66 -16.83 -11.72
CA MET A 424 -6.06 -16.11 -12.95
C MET A 424 -4.88 -15.95 -13.94
N PRO A 425 -5.13 -15.98 -15.26
CA PRO A 425 -4.14 -15.62 -16.29
C PRO A 425 -3.69 -14.15 -16.24
N GLU A 426 -2.51 -13.87 -16.79
CA GLU A 426 -1.89 -12.55 -16.89
C GLU A 426 -2.77 -11.52 -17.64
N VAL A 427 -3.39 -11.89 -18.78
CA VAL A 427 -4.28 -11.00 -19.54
C VAL A 427 -5.48 -11.75 -20.11
N THR A 428 -6.68 -11.23 -19.86
CA THR A 428 -7.95 -11.79 -20.36
C THR A 428 -8.88 -10.70 -20.88
N GLU A 429 -9.78 -11.04 -21.80
CA GLU A 429 -10.85 -10.16 -22.27
C GLU A 429 -12.20 -10.71 -21.83
N LEU A 430 -13.10 -9.84 -21.34
CA LEU A 430 -14.36 -10.24 -20.75
C LEU A 430 -15.56 -9.57 -21.43
N VAL A 431 -16.75 -10.15 -21.24
CA VAL A 431 -18.01 -9.51 -21.63
C VAL A 431 -18.28 -8.34 -20.69
N LYS A 432 -18.34 -7.13 -21.23
CA LYS A 432 -18.61 -5.89 -20.47
C LYS A 432 -20.10 -5.54 -20.48
N CYS A 433 -20.65 -5.31 -19.29
CA CYS A 433 -21.99 -4.77 -19.11
C CYS A 433 -22.08 -3.30 -19.56
N GLU A 434 -23.23 -2.86 -20.07
CA GLU A 434 -23.45 -1.44 -20.45
C GLU A 434 -23.16 -0.45 -19.31
N LYS A 435 -23.49 -0.84 -18.07
CA LYS A 435 -23.61 0.05 -16.91
C LYS A 435 -22.93 -0.57 -15.69
N LEU A 436 -22.13 0.25 -15.02
CA LEU A 436 -21.27 -0.13 -13.91
C LEU A 436 -22.05 -0.41 -12.61
N ASP A 437 -23.15 0.31 -12.39
CA ASP A 437 -23.95 0.28 -11.15
C ASP A 437 -25.38 -0.24 -11.40
N GLN A 438 -25.53 -1.32 -12.19
CA GLN A 438 -26.82 -1.94 -12.53
C GLN A 438 -26.75 -3.49 -12.49
N PRO A 439 -27.91 -4.18 -12.41
CA PRO A 439 -28.00 -5.61 -12.72
C PRO A 439 -27.51 -5.90 -14.14
N CYS A 440 -26.73 -6.96 -14.28
CA CYS A 440 -26.19 -7.44 -15.55
C CYS A 440 -26.49 -8.94 -15.66
N PRO A 441 -27.72 -9.30 -16.08
CA PRO A 441 -28.13 -10.70 -16.12
C PRO A 441 -27.28 -11.47 -17.16
N TYR A 442 -26.86 -12.68 -16.80
CA TYR A 442 -26.05 -13.53 -17.68
C TYR A 442 -26.78 -13.88 -18.99
N ARG A 443 -26.12 -13.66 -20.12
CA ARG A 443 -26.64 -13.81 -21.50
C ARG A 443 -25.56 -14.37 -22.43
N GLU A 444 -25.32 -15.66 -22.32
CA GLU A 444 -24.32 -16.36 -23.16
C GLU A 444 -24.66 -16.34 -24.66
N ASP A 445 -25.94 -16.14 -24.98
CA ASP A 445 -26.50 -15.91 -26.31
C ASP A 445 -26.24 -14.49 -26.87
N GLU A 446 -25.92 -13.52 -26.01
CA GLU A 446 -25.52 -12.16 -26.39
C GLU A 446 -23.99 -11.99 -26.50
N PHE A 447 -23.21 -13.06 -26.31
CA PHE A 447 -21.75 -12.97 -26.38
C PHE A 447 -21.24 -12.73 -27.81
N PRO A 448 -20.24 -11.86 -28.02
CA PRO A 448 -19.65 -11.65 -29.34
C PRO A 448 -18.98 -12.92 -29.88
N ALA A 449 -19.09 -13.12 -31.20
CA ALA A 449 -18.44 -14.22 -31.90
C ALA A 449 -16.90 -14.12 -31.79
N GLY A 450 -16.23 -15.27 -31.67
CA GLY A 450 -14.79 -15.33 -31.41
C GLY A 450 -14.42 -15.32 -29.92
N ARG A 451 -15.21 -16.05 -29.11
CA ARG A 451 -14.81 -16.57 -27.79
C ARG A 451 -13.91 -17.80 -27.97
N ASP A 452 -12.86 -17.91 -27.18
CA ASP A 452 -11.99 -19.08 -27.17
C ASP A 452 -12.63 -20.25 -26.41
N GLY A 453 -12.52 -21.46 -26.99
CA GLY A 453 -12.59 -22.75 -26.29
C GLY A 453 -13.72 -22.94 -25.26
N ASP A 454 -13.38 -23.66 -24.18
CA ASP A 454 -14.22 -23.90 -23.00
C ASP A 454 -13.77 -22.97 -21.87
N LEU A 455 -13.99 -21.66 -22.06
CA LEU A 455 -13.65 -20.64 -21.06
C LEU A 455 -14.75 -20.44 -20.01
N PRO A 456 -14.42 -20.09 -18.76
CA PRO A 456 -15.41 -19.77 -17.73
C PRO A 456 -16.40 -18.68 -18.18
N GLY A 457 -17.65 -18.76 -17.70
CA GLY A 457 -18.71 -17.85 -18.11
C GLY A 457 -18.37 -16.38 -17.82
N GLY A 458 -18.48 -15.53 -18.85
CA GLY A 458 -18.11 -14.10 -18.80
C GLY A 458 -16.74 -13.78 -19.41
N PHE A 459 -15.88 -14.77 -19.62
CA PHE A 459 -14.62 -14.61 -20.33
C PHE A 459 -14.79 -14.85 -21.84
N LEU A 460 -14.13 -14.02 -22.65
CA LEU A 460 -14.11 -14.11 -24.11
C LEU A 460 -12.82 -14.73 -24.62
N ARG A 461 -11.67 -14.27 -24.14
CA ARG A 461 -10.37 -14.81 -24.56
C ARG A 461 -9.30 -14.68 -23.49
N ILE A 462 -8.28 -15.52 -23.60
CA ILE A 462 -7.04 -15.40 -22.83
C ILE A 462 -5.98 -14.81 -23.77
N ASN A 463 -5.64 -13.54 -23.58
CA ASN A 463 -4.62 -12.87 -24.40
C ASN A 463 -3.20 -13.25 -23.96
N ASP A 464 -3.01 -13.54 -22.66
CA ASP A 464 -1.79 -14.10 -22.11
C ASP A 464 -2.16 -15.08 -21.00
N ALA A 465 -1.84 -16.35 -21.22
CA ALA A 465 -2.21 -17.46 -20.35
C ALA A 465 -1.34 -17.57 -19.09
N ARG A 466 -0.17 -16.93 -19.08
CA ARG A 466 0.87 -17.15 -18.06
C ARG A 466 0.41 -16.71 -16.67
N TYR A 467 1.09 -17.22 -15.64
CA TYR A 467 1.11 -16.58 -14.32
C TYR A 467 2.56 -16.50 -13.84
N MET A 468 2.99 -15.30 -13.46
CA MET A 468 4.40 -14.95 -13.20
C MET A 468 4.66 -14.56 -11.74
N LEU A 469 4.09 -15.33 -10.80
CA LEU A 469 4.27 -15.20 -9.34
C LEU A 469 3.89 -13.82 -8.76
N ARG A 470 3.05 -13.07 -9.48
CA ARG A 470 2.78 -11.66 -9.17
C ARG A 470 1.86 -11.44 -7.95
N PRO A 471 2.05 -10.33 -7.18
CA PRO A 471 1.36 -10.08 -5.91
C PRO A 471 0.05 -9.29 -5.97
N GLU A 472 -0.27 -8.56 -7.05
CA GLU A 472 -1.19 -7.41 -7.09
C GLU A 472 -2.63 -7.77 -6.65
N ALA A 473 -3.08 -8.99 -6.95
CA ALA A 473 -4.35 -9.52 -6.46
C ALA A 473 -4.35 -9.82 -4.95
N ILE A 474 -3.23 -10.34 -4.41
CA ILE A 474 -3.05 -10.58 -2.97
C ILE A 474 -2.87 -9.26 -2.23
N GLU A 475 -2.12 -8.29 -2.77
CA GLU A 475 -1.97 -6.93 -2.22
C GLU A 475 -3.34 -6.30 -1.99
N SER A 476 -4.22 -6.29 -3.00
CA SER A 476 -5.57 -5.75 -2.89
C SER A 476 -6.46 -6.47 -1.88
N VAL A 477 -6.29 -7.79 -1.71
CA VAL A 477 -6.98 -8.57 -0.68
C VAL A 477 -6.43 -8.25 0.72
N PHE A 478 -5.12 -8.07 0.87
CA PHE A 478 -4.48 -7.60 2.10
C PHE A 478 -4.98 -6.20 2.48
N TYR A 479 -4.99 -5.23 1.56
CA TYR A 479 -5.55 -3.90 1.82
C TYR A 479 -7.00 -3.99 2.25
N MET A 480 -7.85 -4.73 1.54
CA MET A 480 -9.26 -4.86 1.92
C MET A 480 -9.44 -5.50 3.30
N TRP A 481 -8.62 -6.49 3.66
CA TRP A 481 -8.57 -6.99 5.03
C TRP A 481 -8.15 -5.90 6.04
N ARG A 482 -7.04 -5.18 5.82
CA ARG A 482 -6.59 -4.11 6.74
C ARG A 482 -7.63 -2.99 6.87
N VAL A 483 -8.29 -2.61 5.77
CA VAL A 483 -9.23 -1.48 5.65
C VAL A 483 -10.57 -1.78 6.29
N THR A 484 -11.08 -3.01 6.17
CA THR A 484 -12.42 -3.40 6.68
C THR A 484 -12.36 -4.18 8.00
N GLY A 485 -11.35 -5.03 8.18
CA GLY A 485 -11.28 -6.01 9.25
C GLY A 485 -12.07 -7.30 8.99
N ASP A 486 -12.69 -7.46 7.81
CA ASP A 486 -13.48 -8.65 7.48
C ASP A 486 -12.58 -9.87 7.23
N GLY A 487 -12.97 -11.02 7.79
CA GLY A 487 -12.25 -12.29 7.66
C GLY A 487 -12.31 -12.88 6.26
N ILE A 488 -13.36 -12.58 5.47
CA ILE A 488 -13.55 -13.17 4.13
C ILE A 488 -12.36 -12.94 3.20
N TRP A 489 -11.70 -11.78 3.32
CA TRP A 489 -10.48 -11.44 2.57
C TRP A 489 -9.31 -12.36 2.94
N ARG A 490 -9.15 -12.73 4.22
CA ARG A 490 -8.09 -13.67 4.66
C ARG A 490 -8.35 -15.09 4.17
N ASP A 491 -9.60 -15.47 3.98
CA ASP A 491 -9.98 -16.77 3.41
C ASP A 491 -9.87 -16.78 1.88
N ALA A 492 -10.15 -15.67 1.20
CA ALA A 492 -9.85 -15.49 -0.22
C ALA A 492 -8.33 -15.58 -0.48
N ALA A 493 -7.51 -14.79 0.22
CA ALA A 493 -6.05 -14.83 0.10
C ALA A 493 -5.48 -16.23 0.34
N TRP A 494 -6.03 -16.98 1.30
CA TRP A 494 -5.59 -18.34 1.56
C TRP A 494 -5.89 -19.32 0.42
N ARG A 495 -7.09 -19.27 -0.17
CA ARG A 495 -7.42 -20.13 -1.33
C ARG A 495 -6.59 -19.78 -2.56
N MET A 496 -6.36 -18.49 -2.79
CA MET A 496 -5.46 -18.01 -3.84
C MET A 496 -4.03 -18.53 -3.63
N TRP A 497 -3.52 -18.47 -2.39
CA TRP A 497 -2.21 -19.02 -2.02
C TRP A 497 -2.14 -20.55 -2.19
N GLU A 498 -3.19 -21.29 -1.80
CA GLU A 498 -3.28 -22.74 -2.02
C GLU A 498 -3.26 -23.11 -3.50
N GLY A 499 -3.95 -22.35 -4.37
CA GLY A 499 -3.91 -22.49 -5.82
C GLY A 499 -2.53 -22.20 -6.42
N ILE A 500 -1.93 -21.07 -6.04
CA ILE A 500 -0.58 -20.67 -6.46
C ILE A 500 0.42 -21.77 -6.10
N VAL A 501 0.55 -22.14 -4.82
CA VAL A 501 1.49 -23.16 -4.34
C VAL A 501 1.31 -24.48 -5.09
N LYS A 502 0.07 -24.93 -5.28
CA LYS A 502 -0.24 -26.20 -5.97
C LYS A 502 0.27 -26.24 -7.40
N GLU A 503 0.12 -25.16 -8.17
CA GLU A 503 0.52 -25.13 -9.58
C GLU A 503 1.98 -24.67 -9.77
N THR A 504 2.54 -23.81 -8.91
CA THR A 504 3.86 -23.19 -9.11
C THR A 504 5.01 -23.86 -8.36
N GLU A 505 4.78 -24.74 -7.37
CA GLU A 505 5.87 -25.37 -6.60
C GLU A 505 6.78 -26.29 -7.45
N THR A 506 8.10 -26.15 -7.26
CA THR A 506 9.17 -26.99 -7.85
C THR A 506 9.83 -27.83 -6.75
N GLU A 507 10.86 -28.62 -7.07
CA GLU A 507 11.70 -29.25 -6.03
C GLU A 507 12.41 -28.18 -5.17
N LEU A 508 12.94 -27.13 -5.80
CA LEU A 508 13.78 -26.11 -5.18
C LEU A 508 12.99 -24.95 -4.56
N ALA A 509 12.01 -24.40 -5.29
CA ALA A 509 11.34 -23.14 -4.97
C ALA A 509 9.94 -23.09 -5.62
N PHE A 510 9.53 -21.93 -6.16
CA PHE A 510 8.33 -21.74 -6.98
C PHE A 510 8.73 -21.22 -8.37
N ALA A 511 7.86 -21.41 -9.36
CA ALA A 511 8.15 -21.07 -10.75
C ALA A 511 6.92 -20.50 -11.46
N SER A 512 7.15 -19.52 -12.34
CA SER A 512 6.13 -19.02 -13.27
C SER A 512 5.60 -20.17 -14.16
N ILE A 513 4.31 -20.14 -14.51
CA ILE A 513 3.65 -21.17 -15.34
C ILE A 513 3.23 -20.61 -16.70
N GLN A 514 3.24 -21.46 -17.73
CA GLN A 514 2.93 -21.07 -19.11
C GLN A 514 1.43 -20.80 -19.34
N ASP A 515 0.56 -21.53 -18.64
CA ASP A 515 -0.90 -21.40 -18.73
C ASP A 515 -1.54 -21.64 -17.35
N ALA A 516 -2.21 -20.62 -16.82
CA ALA A 516 -2.93 -20.65 -15.56
C ALA A 516 -4.37 -21.17 -15.69
N SER A 517 -4.88 -21.40 -16.91
CA SER A 517 -6.22 -21.98 -17.12
C SER A 517 -6.24 -23.50 -17.00
N THR A 518 -5.09 -24.18 -17.05
CA THR A 518 -4.98 -25.65 -16.98
C THR A 518 -4.11 -26.14 -15.82
N HIS A 519 -4.51 -27.26 -15.21
CA HIS A 519 -3.75 -27.90 -14.13
C HIS A 519 -2.46 -28.56 -14.63
N GLY A 520 -1.38 -28.46 -13.85
CA GLY A 520 -0.12 -29.13 -14.16
C GLY A 520 0.59 -28.56 -15.40
N SER A 521 0.28 -27.30 -15.75
CA SER A 521 0.88 -26.58 -16.87
C SER A 521 2.41 -26.53 -16.80
N ALA A 522 3.04 -26.36 -17.96
CA ALA A 522 4.49 -26.32 -18.08
C ALA A 522 5.08 -25.14 -17.29
N LYS A 523 6.05 -25.45 -16.42
CA LYS A 523 6.77 -24.45 -15.63
C LYS A 523 7.88 -23.79 -16.46
N ILE A 524 8.07 -22.49 -16.22
CA ILE A 524 9.11 -21.65 -16.80
C ILE A 524 10.26 -21.59 -15.79
N ASP A 525 11.51 -21.63 -16.24
CA ASP A 525 12.71 -21.56 -15.38
C ASP A 525 13.02 -20.11 -14.93
N SER A 526 12.01 -19.44 -14.37
CA SER A 526 12.10 -18.10 -13.78
C SER A 526 11.32 -18.03 -12.47
N MET A 527 11.90 -17.34 -11.49
CA MET A 527 11.25 -16.93 -10.25
C MET A 527 11.56 -15.44 -10.07
N GLU A 528 10.59 -14.58 -10.39
CA GLU A 528 10.78 -13.13 -10.38
C GLU A 528 11.06 -12.64 -8.95
N THR A 529 11.92 -11.62 -8.75
CA THR A 529 12.33 -11.17 -7.39
C THR A 529 11.16 -10.90 -6.44
N HIS A 530 10.03 -10.43 -6.97
CA HIS A 530 8.81 -10.13 -6.23
C HIS A 530 8.14 -11.34 -5.56
N ASP A 531 8.49 -12.59 -5.90
CA ASP A 531 8.01 -13.81 -5.22
C ASP A 531 8.29 -13.76 -3.70
N GLY A 532 9.46 -13.22 -3.31
CA GLY A 532 9.80 -13.02 -1.89
C GLY A 532 8.83 -12.08 -1.16
N ARG A 533 8.26 -11.09 -1.87
CA ARG A 533 7.30 -10.13 -1.36
C ARG A 533 5.86 -10.68 -1.39
N SER A 534 5.47 -11.36 -2.48
CA SER A 534 4.12 -11.94 -2.63
C SER A 534 3.80 -12.98 -1.55
N VAL A 535 4.82 -13.74 -1.13
CA VAL A 535 4.71 -14.64 0.03
C VAL A 535 4.58 -13.84 1.33
N ALA A 536 5.28 -12.71 1.51
CA ALA A 536 5.17 -11.88 2.71
C ALA A 536 3.78 -11.22 2.88
N ASP A 537 3.12 -10.79 1.80
CA ASP A 537 1.79 -10.17 1.86
C ASP A 537 0.67 -11.12 2.31
N ALA A 538 0.89 -12.44 2.20
CA ALA A 538 -0.01 -13.46 2.74
C ALA A 538 0.02 -13.55 4.29
N ASP A 539 1.06 -13.03 4.96
CA ASP A 539 1.20 -13.01 6.42
C ASP A 539 0.35 -11.89 7.07
N GLY A 540 -0.97 -12.06 6.97
CA GLY A 540 -1.97 -11.13 7.48
C GLY A 540 -2.05 -11.02 9.01
N GLU A 541 -1.04 -10.41 9.64
CA GLU A 541 -0.97 -10.04 11.07
C GLU A 541 0.14 -9.01 11.41
N MET A 542 -0.07 -7.70 11.21
CA MET A 542 0.75 -6.65 11.85
C MET A 542 -0.05 -5.43 12.33
N ASP A 543 -0.14 -5.26 13.66
CA ASP A 543 -0.57 -4.02 14.33
C ASP A 543 0.68 -3.21 14.72
N PHE A 544 1.03 -2.20 13.92
CA PHE A 544 2.00 -1.18 14.30
C PHE A 544 1.26 0.05 14.85
N PRO A 545 1.69 0.63 15.99
CA PRO A 545 1.26 1.96 16.36
C PRO A 545 1.91 2.96 15.38
N LEU A 546 1.10 3.63 14.55
CA LEU A 546 1.51 4.81 13.79
C LEU A 546 1.78 5.98 14.75
N SER A 547 2.92 5.89 15.42
CA SER A 547 3.48 6.88 16.33
C SER A 547 4.63 7.59 15.63
N VAL A 548 4.30 8.45 14.66
CA VAL A 548 5.25 9.44 14.12
C VAL A 548 5.49 10.49 15.20
N SER A 549 6.27 10.14 16.22
CA SER A 549 6.74 11.06 17.24
C SER A 549 7.86 11.91 16.64
N GLY A 550 7.47 12.95 15.89
CA GLY A 550 8.38 13.94 15.34
C GLY A 550 9.26 14.52 16.45
N ARG A 551 10.52 14.09 16.50
CA ARG A 551 11.46 14.47 17.56
C ARG A 551 12.02 15.86 17.27
N ALA A 552 11.25 16.88 17.62
CA ALA A 552 11.60 18.28 17.37
C ALA A 552 13.02 18.60 17.89
N PRO A 553 13.84 19.34 17.12
CA PRO A 553 15.16 19.75 17.57
C PRO A 553 15.05 20.71 18.77
N PRO A 554 16.02 20.73 19.69
CA PRO A 554 15.97 21.59 20.86
C PRO A 554 16.09 23.06 20.46
N SER A 555 15.06 23.86 20.77
CA SER A 555 15.03 25.29 20.50
C SER A 555 16.07 26.04 21.34
N SER A 556 17.03 26.69 20.69
CA SER A 556 17.98 27.60 21.35
C SER A 556 17.28 28.91 21.76
N LEU A 557 17.44 29.29 23.03
CA LEU A 557 16.92 30.55 23.57
C LEU A 557 17.89 31.70 23.26
N SER A 558 17.43 32.71 22.53
CA SER A 558 18.13 34.00 22.40
C SER A 558 17.15 35.17 22.27
N SER A 559 16.79 35.79 23.39
CA SER A 559 16.07 37.05 23.42
C SER A 559 16.56 37.95 24.57
N SER A 560 17.28 39.02 24.21
CA SER A 560 17.76 40.03 25.16
C SER A 560 17.84 41.41 24.50
N SER A 561 16.70 42.09 24.39
CA SER A 561 16.63 43.53 24.10
C SER A 561 17.04 44.34 25.33
N PRO A 562 17.64 45.52 25.15
CA PRO A 562 17.02 46.75 25.69
C PRO A 562 17.32 48.02 24.84
N PRO A 563 16.80 49.21 25.18
CA PRO A 563 15.44 49.53 25.63
C PRO A 563 14.83 50.72 24.82
N HIS A 564 13.65 51.21 25.23
CA HIS A 564 12.89 52.27 24.55
C HIS A 564 13.53 53.68 24.52
N GLY A 565 13.28 54.40 23.42
CA GLY A 565 13.17 55.86 23.36
C GLY A 565 11.70 56.29 23.13
N LYS A 566 11.35 57.55 23.42
CA LYS A 566 9.99 58.13 23.29
C LYS A 566 9.93 59.33 22.33
N HIS A 567 8.70 59.79 22.05
CA HIS A 567 8.32 61.00 21.29
C HIS A 567 8.41 60.86 19.76
N GLY A 568 7.59 61.54 18.94
CA GLY A 568 6.53 62.52 19.28
C GLY A 568 5.51 62.75 18.12
N HIS A 569 4.57 63.68 18.31
CA HIS A 569 3.47 63.97 17.37
C HIS A 569 3.91 64.73 16.10
N GLY A 570 3.12 64.63 15.03
CA GLY A 570 3.16 65.56 13.88
C GLY A 570 2.07 65.29 12.83
N HIS A 571 1.17 66.25 12.59
CA HIS A 571 0.27 66.24 11.42
C HIS A 571 0.99 66.85 10.20
N HIS A 572 0.66 66.41 8.98
CA HIS A 572 -0.09 67.21 7.99
C HIS A 572 -0.15 66.57 6.58
N SER A 573 -1.13 67.04 5.80
CA SER A 573 -1.29 66.93 4.35
C SER A 573 -2.00 68.23 3.90
N PRO A 574 -2.31 68.47 2.60
CA PRO A 574 -1.81 67.88 1.34
C PRO A 574 -1.36 68.95 0.30
N SER A 575 -0.77 68.56 -0.84
CA SER A 575 -0.92 69.31 -2.12
C SER A 575 -0.35 68.60 -3.36
N THR A 576 -1.17 68.51 -4.42
CA THR A 576 -0.81 68.42 -5.86
C THR A 576 -0.62 69.87 -6.43
N PRO A 577 -0.06 70.14 -7.65
CA PRO A 577 -0.29 69.39 -8.91
C PRO A 577 0.87 69.30 -9.95
N THR A 578 0.53 68.68 -11.10
CA THR A 578 1.16 68.62 -12.44
C THR A 578 1.18 70.01 -13.15
N PRO A 579 1.78 70.24 -14.37
CA PRO A 579 1.93 69.31 -15.54
C PRO A 579 3.18 69.45 -16.47
N ALA A 580 3.15 68.73 -17.62
CA ALA A 580 3.67 69.14 -18.95
C ALA A 580 5.21 69.19 -19.22
N HIS A 581 5.75 69.09 -20.46
CA HIS A 581 5.22 68.67 -21.79
C HIS A 581 6.34 68.16 -22.76
N THR A 582 6.11 67.01 -23.42
CA THR A 582 6.45 66.59 -24.83
C THR A 582 7.78 66.91 -25.60
N HIS A 583 8.26 65.85 -26.30
CA HIS A 583 8.86 65.80 -27.67
C HIS A 583 10.29 66.37 -27.91
N THR A 584 11.03 66.08 -29.01
CA THR A 584 10.64 65.64 -30.38
C THR A 584 11.78 64.93 -31.18
N GLN A 585 11.45 63.84 -31.92
CA GLN A 585 11.95 63.40 -33.28
C GLN A 585 13.49 63.38 -33.60
N THR A 586 14.05 62.96 -34.77
CA THR A 586 13.58 62.71 -36.17
C THR A 586 14.34 61.59 -36.91
N LEU A 587 13.59 60.76 -37.68
CA LEU A 587 13.78 60.33 -39.12
C LEU A 587 15.14 59.69 -39.56
N HIS A 588 15.32 59.01 -40.72
CA HIS A 588 14.57 58.69 -41.97
C HIS A 588 14.85 57.19 -42.32
N GLU A 589 14.61 56.52 -43.48
CA GLU A 589 13.56 56.27 -44.51
C GLU A 589 14.11 55.09 -45.41
N ASN A 590 13.54 54.44 -46.45
CA ASN A 590 12.26 54.31 -47.21
C ASN A 590 12.30 52.87 -47.88
N ALA A 591 11.48 52.28 -48.78
CA ALA A 591 10.21 52.48 -49.51
C ALA A 591 9.75 51.07 -50.07
N ASP A 592 8.68 50.81 -50.84
CA ASP A 592 7.50 51.60 -51.26
C ASP A 592 6.21 50.71 -51.45
N LYS A 593 6.09 49.93 -52.56
CA LYS A 593 4.79 49.71 -53.25
C LYS A 593 4.77 48.53 -54.27
N PRO A 594 3.63 48.17 -54.95
CA PRO A 594 2.18 48.30 -54.60
C PRO A 594 1.22 47.16 -55.12
N ARG A 595 -0.08 47.30 -54.79
CA ARG A 595 -1.35 46.91 -55.52
C ARG A 595 -2.19 45.71 -55.02
N GLY A 596 -3.49 45.97 -54.82
CA GLY A 596 -4.59 44.99 -54.63
C GLY A 596 -5.84 45.58 -53.93
N MET A 597 -7.01 45.56 -54.58
CA MET A 597 -8.34 46.06 -54.11
C MET A 597 -9.45 45.52 -55.05
N PRO A 598 -10.79 45.71 -54.83
CA PRO A 598 -11.58 46.21 -53.67
C PRO A 598 -12.48 45.06 -53.07
N LEU A 599 -13.72 45.12 -52.49
CA LEU A 599 -14.89 46.03 -52.42
C LEU A 599 -15.71 45.92 -51.09
N ARG A 600 -16.26 47.07 -50.63
CA ARG A 600 -17.66 47.42 -50.20
C ARG A 600 -18.48 46.50 -49.24
N LEU A 601 -19.02 46.99 -48.09
CA LEU A 601 -20.16 47.94 -47.83
C LEU A 601 -21.56 47.30 -48.11
N ALA A 602 -22.67 47.57 -47.38
CA ALA A 602 -23.09 48.54 -46.33
C ALA A 602 -24.42 48.05 -45.66
N ALA A 603 -25.10 48.65 -44.66
CA ALA A 603 -24.81 49.61 -43.56
C ALA A 603 -26.07 49.85 -42.65
N GLY A 604 -25.91 50.20 -41.36
CA GLY A 604 -26.92 50.90 -40.52
C GLY A 604 -27.79 50.05 -39.54
N ALA A 605 -28.46 50.61 -38.51
CA ALA A 605 -28.45 52.01 -38.02
C ALA A 605 -28.93 52.19 -36.53
N ARG A 606 -28.65 53.40 -36.00
CA ARG A 606 -29.08 54.19 -34.81
C ARG A 606 -30.37 53.76 -34.03
N ARG A 607 -30.59 53.95 -32.71
CA ARG A 607 -30.05 54.78 -31.55
C ARG A 607 -31.01 55.89 -31.04
N ALA A 608 -31.73 55.64 -29.93
CA ALA A 608 -32.24 56.57 -28.90
C ALA A 608 -32.81 55.71 -27.73
N LEU A 609 -32.65 55.91 -26.41
CA LEU A 609 -32.34 57.02 -25.47
C LEU A 609 -33.57 57.68 -24.82
N ALA A 610 -33.78 57.39 -23.53
CA ALA A 610 -34.54 58.18 -22.55
C ALA A 610 -34.00 57.91 -21.13
N LEU A 611 -34.17 58.87 -20.19
CA LEU A 611 -33.63 58.83 -18.82
C LEU A 611 -34.74 59.10 -17.78
N ALA A 612 -34.63 58.47 -16.60
CA ALA A 612 -35.23 58.94 -15.35
C ALA A 612 -34.50 58.30 -14.15
N VAL A 613 -34.58 58.91 -12.96
CA VAL A 613 -33.84 58.53 -11.74
C VAL A 613 -34.78 58.53 -10.52
N GLY A 614 -34.63 57.58 -9.59
CA GLY A 614 -35.19 57.75 -8.24
C GLY A 614 -35.35 56.51 -7.34
N GLY A 615 -34.49 56.39 -6.33
CA GLY A 615 -34.93 56.19 -4.93
C GLY A 615 -35.04 54.79 -4.30
N ALA A 616 -34.56 54.72 -3.05
CA ALA A 616 -34.95 53.77 -1.99
C ALA A 616 -34.29 52.36 -1.97
N PRO A 617 -34.29 51.64 -0.82
CA PRO A 617 -33.08 50.94 -0.35
C PRO A 617 -33.13 49.39 -0.37
N PRO A 618 -31.98 48.71 -0.20
CA PRO A 618 -31.93 47.27 -0.02
C PRO A 618 -32.61 46.82 1.29
N ARG A 619 -33.59 45.91 1.17
CA ARG A 619 -34.15 45.17 2.32
C ARG A 619 -33.21 44.02 2.74
N PRO A 620 -33.21 43.63 4.02
CA PRO A 620 -32.18 42.75 4.58
C PRO A 620 -32.31 41.30 4.11
N VAL A 621 -31.16 40.66 3.91
CA VAL A 621 -31.07 39.19 3.79
C VAL A 621 -31.44 38.58 5.14
N SER A 622 -32.52 37.82 5.18
CA SER A 622 -32.89 37.06 6.37
C SER A 622 -31.84 35.99 6.66
N ARG A 623 -31.10 36.15 7.77
CA ARG A 623 -30.32 35.05 8.35
C ARG A 623 -31.30 34.01 8.89
N ALA A 624 -31.56 32.99 8.08
CA ALA A 624 -32.22 31.78 8.55
C ALA A 624 -31.30 31.06 9.55
N THR A 625 -31.46 31.36 10.85
CA THR A 625 -30.84 30.58 11.91
C THR A 625 -31.46 29.18 11.92
N VAL A 626 -30.75 28.22 11.32
CA VAL A 626 -31.09 26.80 11.39
C VAL A 626 -30.88 26.33 12.83
N HIS A 627 -31.88 26.54 13.67
CA HIS A 627 -31.94 25.95 14.99
C HIS A 627 -32.07 24.44 14.84
N ALA A 628 -30.95 23.74 15.03
CA ALA A 628 -30.90 22.29 15.08
C ALA A 628 -31.62 21.78 16.34
N SER A 629 -32.95 21.78 16.28
CA SER A 629 -33.82 21.19 17.29
C SER A 629 -33.52 19.69 17.36
N ALA A 630 -32.84 19.27 18.41
CA ALA A 630 -32.49 17.87 18.63
C ALA A 630 -33.78 17.02 18.62
N ALA A 631 -33.89 16.13 17.63
CA ALA A 631 -35.03 15.23 17.53
C ALA A 631 -35.15 14.42 18.82
N ARG A 632 -36.36 14.36 19.40
CA ARG A 632 -36.62 13.51 20.56
C ARG A 632 -36.29 12.06 20.16
N PRO A 633 -35.55 11.29 20.99
CA PRO A 633 -35.29 9.89 20.69
C PRO A 633 -36.62 9.14 20.50
N SER A 634 -36.73 8.38 19.41
CA SER A 634 -37.92 7.55 19.17
C SER A 634 -38.05 6.46 20.24
N ASP A 635 -39.27 6.04 20.56
CA ASP A 635 -39.49 5.08 21.65
C ASP A 635 -38.84 3.70 21.36
N LEU A 636 -38.75 3.32 20.07
CA LEU A 636 -37.98 2.16 19.61
C LEU A 636 -36.50 2.20 20.02
N ALA A 637 -35.91 3.40 20.15
CA ALA A 637 -34.50 3.58 20.54
C ALA A 637 -34.23 3.26 22.02
N ARG A 638 -35.30 3.17 22.84
CA ARG A 638 -35.25 2.81 24.27
C ARG A 638 -35.63 1.36 24.53
N GLN A 639 -36.22 0.69 23.53
CA GLN A 639 -36.75 -0.67 23.63
C GLN A 639 -35.68 -1.73 23.31
N ASN A 640 -35.83 -2.90 23.95
CA ASN A 640 -35.06 -4.11 23.64
C ASN A 640 -35.52 -4.74 22.30
N HIS A 641 -34.79 -5.72 21.76
CA HIS A 641 -35.08 -6.24 20.43
C HIS A 641 -36.44 -6.94 20.31
N TYR A 642 -36.93 -7.60 21.36
CA TYR A 642 -38.25 -8.23 21.37
C TYR A 642 -39.37 -7.17 21.41
N GLU A 643 -39.21 -6.16 22.26
CA GLU A 643 -40.12 -5.00 22.37
C GLU A 643 -40.23 -4.24 21.05
N ARG A 644 -39.10 -3.94 20.40
CA ARG A 644 -39.07 -3.25 19.09
C ARG A 644 -39.83 -4.02 18.02
N LEU A 645 -39.61 -5.33 17.94
CA LEU A 645 -40.35 -6.21 17.03
C LEU A 645 -41.76 -6.57 17.54
N ARG A 646 -42.18 -6.07 18.71
CA ARG A 646 -43.49 -6.32 19.33
C ARG A 646 -43.83 -7.81 19.49
N VAL A 647 -42.81 -8.64 19.70
CA VAL A 647 -42.92 -10.08 19.93
C VAL A 647 -42.52 -10.43 21.36
N ARG A 648 -42.96 -11.59 21.84
CA ARG A 648 -42.55 -12.11 23.16
C ARG A 648 -41.16 -12.76 23.08
N HIS A 649 -40.51 -12.92 24.24
CA HIS A 649 -39.20 -13.58 24.35
C HIS A 649 -39.22 -15.07 23.96
N ASP A 650 -40.39 -15.71 23.97
CA ASP A 650 -40.65 -17.10 23.59
C ASP A 650 -41.15 -17.26 22.14
N ALA A 651 -41.30 -16.16 21.37
CA ALA A 651 -41.83 -16.18 20.02
C ALA A 651 -41.01 -17.05 19.05
N SER A 652 -41.69 -17.70 18.11
CA SER A 652 -41.07 -18.52 17.06
C SER A 652 -40.32 -17.67 16.01
N PRO A 653 -39.38 -18.25 15.24
CA PRO A 653 -38.75 -17.56 14.12
C PRO A 653 -39.76 -17.07 13.07
N GLY A 654 -40.89 -17.76 12.91
CA GLY A 654 -41.98 -17.35 12.02
C GLY A 654 -42.68 -16.06 12.47
N GLU A 655 -42.96 -15.92 13.75
CA GLU A 655 -43.56 -14.70 14.33
C GLU A 655 -42.58 -13.53 14.31
N ILE A 656 -41.31 -13.76 14.66
CA ILE A 656 -40.22 -12.77 14.59
C ILE A 656 -40.08 -12.22 13.17
N LYS A 657 -40.08 -13.10 12.16
CA LYS A 657 -40.06 -12.73 10.74
C LYS A 657 -41.32 -11.97 10.32
N THR A 658 -42.50 -12.47 10.68
CA THR A 658 -43.79 -11.85 10.30
C THR A 658 -43.93 -10.44 10.87
N SER A 659 -43.60 -10.24 12.15
CA SER A 659 -43.68 -8.93 12.79
C SER A 659 -42.63 -7.96 12.23
N PHE A 660 -41.41 -8.43 11.96
CA PHE A 660 -40.39 -7.64 11.27
C PHE A 660 -40.89 -7.12 9.92
N TYR A 661 -41.43 -7.97 9.04
CA TYR A 661 -41.95 -7.52 7.73
C TYR A 661 -43.11 -6.51 7.86
N ALA A 662 -44.01 -6.71 8.83
CA ALA A 662 -45.11 -5.77 9.08
C ALA A 662 -44.60 -4.38 9.53
N LEU A 663 -43.71 -4.35 10.52
CA LEU A 663 -43.16 -3.11 11.09
C LEU A 663 -42.21 -2.41 10.11
N SER A 664 -41.37 -3.15 9.39
CA SER A 664 -40.51 -2.58 8.35
C SER A 664 -41.31 -1.94 7.22
N LYS A 665 -42.49 -2.47 6.86
CA LYS A 665 -43.36 -1.83 5.85
C LYS A 665 -43.98 -0.52 6.36
N SER A 666 -44.33 -0.41 7.65
CA SER A 666 -44.90 0.83 8.22
C SER A 666 -43.86 1.88 8.61
N HIS A 667 -42.60 1.49 8.80
CA HIS A 667 -41.47 2.38 9.13
C HIS A 667 -40.51 2.63 7.94
N HIS A 668 -40.76 2.10 6.74
CA HIS A 668 -39.91 2.34 5.56
C HIS A 668 -39.81 3.85 5.24
N PRO A 669 -38.62 4.40 4.92
CA PRO A 669 -38.46 5.83 4.62
C PRO A 669 -39.42 6.37 3.55
N ASP A 670 -39.63 5.61 2.48
CA ASP A 670 -40.47 6.03 1.34
C ASP A 670 -41.98 5.91 1.60
N VAL A 671 -42.37 5.27 2.70
CA VAL A 671 -43.78 5.01 3.07
C VAL A 671 -44.19 5.82 4.31
N SER A 672 -43.25 6.02 5.24
CA SER A 672 -43.50 6.61 6.55
C SER A 672 -43.07 8.07 6.59
N ARG A 673 -44.04 8.98 6.74
CA ARG A 673 -43.80 10.44 6.84
C ARG A 673 -43.15 10.88 8.17
N SER A 674 -42.65 9.95 8.98
CA SER A 674 -41.94 10.24 10.23
C SER A 674 -40.50 10.71 9.94
N PRO A 675 -40.04 11.84 10.50
CA PRO A 675 -38.63 12.22 10.44
C PRO A 675 -37.67 11.20 11.06
N ALA A 676 -38.18 10.26 11.87
CA ALA A 676 -37.42 9.16 12.44
C ALA A 676 -37.46 7.85 11.60
N ALA A 677 -38.19 7.79 10.48
CA ALA A 677 -38.46 6.56 9.73
C ALA A 677 -37.19 5.73 9.41
N ALA A 678 -36.17 6.36 8.82
CA ALA A 678 -34.91 5.68 8.50
C ALA A 678 -34.13 5.16 9.72
N HIS A 679 -34.25 5.86 10.86
CA HIS A 679 -33.64 5.46 12.12
C HIS A 679 -34.41 4.26 12.73
N ASP A 680 -35.73 4.36 12.81
CA ASP A 680 -36.63 3.34 13.33
C ASP A 680 -36.56 2.04 12.51
N PHE A 681 -36.55 2.17 11.18
CA PHE A 681 -36.32 1.05 10.27
C PHE A 681 -34.98 0.35 10.55
N SER A 682 -33.90 1.10 10.79
CA SER A 682 -32.61 0.51 11.16
C SER A 682 -32.62 -0.15 12.54
N LEU A 683 -33.43 0.33 13.50
CA LEU A 683 -33.56 -0.28 14.83
C LEU A 683 -34.40 -1.58 14.80
N LEU A 684 -35.36 -1.67 13.88
CA LEU A 684 -36.14 -2.88 13.60
C LEU A 684 -35.28 -3.93 12.86
N ALA A 685 -34.50 -3.50 11.87
CA ALA A 685 -33.56 -4.37 11.16
C ALA A 685 -32.44 -4.91 12.06
N GLU A 686 -31.90 -4.09 12.97
CA GLU A 686 -30.97 -4.53 14.02
C GLU A 686 -31.60 -5.63 14.89
N ALA A 687 -32.82 -5.40 15.38
CA ALA A 687 -33.52 -6.36 16.23
C ALA A 687 -33.79 -7.70 15.53
N TYR A 688 -34.19 -7.67 14.25
CA TYR A 688 -34.39 -8.88 13.46
C TYR A 688 -33.08 -9.63 13.18
N ALA A 689 -32.00 -8.92 12.85
CA ALA A 689 -30.68 -9.52 12.59
C ALA A 689 -30.01 -10.17 13.81
N VAL A 690 -30.53 -9.93 15.02
CA VAL A 690 -30.15 -10.61 16.26
C VAL A 690 -31.14 -11.73 16.61
N LEU A 691 -32.45 -11.49 16.51
CA LEU A 691 -33.47 -12.43 16.99
C LEU A 691 -33.86 -13.54 15.99
N ALA A 692 -33.63 -13.35 14.70
CA ALA A 692 -33.90 -14.38 13.69
C ALA A 692 -32.90 -15.55 13.72
N GLU A 693 -31.70 -15.31 14.25
CA GLU A 693 -30.57 -16.24 14.24
C GLU A 693 -30.42 -16.88 15.63
N ALA A 694 -30.65 -18.19 15.75
CA ALA A 694 -30.80 -18.86 17.05
C ALA A 694 -29.58 -18.71 17.97
N SER A 695 -28.37 -18.71 17.41
CA SER A 695 -27.11 -18.51 18.14
C SER A 695 -26.98 -17.09 18.72
N ARG A 696 -27.32 -16.06 17.92
CA ARG A 696 -27.30 -14.65 18.32
C ARG A 696 -28.42 -14.31 19.31
N ARG A 697 -29.60 -14.91 19.14
CA ARG A 697 -30.71 -14.81 20.08
C ARG A 697 -30.33 -15.37 21.45
N ALA A 698 -29.81 -16.60 21.51
CA ALA A 698 -29.38 -17.21 22.78
C ALA A 698 -28.27 -16.39 23.48
N GLN A 699 -27.37 -15.77 22.72
CA GLN A 699 -26.42 -14.80 23.25
C GLN A 699 -27.12 -13.54 23.80
N TYR A 700 -28.04 -12.95 23.04
CA TYR A 700 -28.77 -11.75 23.44
C TYR A 700 -29.59 -11.98 24.72
N ASP A 701 -30.26 -13.13 24.83
CA ASP A 701 -31.06 -13.50 26.00
C ASP A 701 -30.18 -13.62 27.27
N ARG A 702 -29.02 -14.27 27.13
CA ARG A 702 -28.01 -14.38 28.20
C ARG A 702 -27.45 -13.02 28.63
N ASP A 703 -27.13 -12.16 27.66
CA ASP A 703 -26.40 -10.91 27.90
C ASP A 703 -27.33 -9.75 28.30
N VAL A 704 -28.62 -9.78 27.93
CA VAL A 704 -29.60 -8.69 28.12
C VAL A 704 -30.81 -9.08 28.99
N LEU A 705 -31.37 -10.29 28.87
CA LEU A 705 -32.63 -10.65 29.55
C LEU A 705 -32.47 -11.24 30.98
N ARG A 706 -31.23 -11.45 31.46
CA ARG A 706 -30.83 -11.93 32.81
C ARG A 706 -32.00 -12.23 33.78
N LEU A 707 -32.57 -13.43 33.67
CA LEU A 707 -33.56 -13.93 34.62
C LEU A 707 -32.96 -13.96 36.03
N ARG A 708 -33.71 -13.44 37.03
CA ARG A 708 -33.30 -13.44 38.44
C ARG A 708 -33.66 -14.76 39.11
N PRO A 709 -32.71 -15.40 39.81
CA PRO A 709 -32.96 -16.07 41.08
C PRO A 709 -32.79 -15.08 42.25
N HIS A 710 -33.57 -15.22 43.31
CA HIS A 710 -33.41 -14.47 44.57
C HIS A 710 -32.51 -15.24 45.59
N PRO A 711 -32.04 -14.61 46.69
CA PRO A 711 -30.65 -14.79 47.12
C PRO A 711 -30.44 -15.47 48.48
N HIS A 712 -29.19 -15.88 48.74
CA HIS A 712 -28.59 -15.99 50.07
C HIS A 712 -27.16 -15.36 50.08
N PRO A 713 -26.58 -15.02 51.25
CA PRO A 713 -25.96 -13.69 51.39
C PRO A 713 -24.44 -13.55 51.21
N HIS A 714 -24.07 -12.31 50.88
CA HIS A 714 -22.76 -11.61 51.05
C HIS A 714 -22.28 -11.59 52.53
N PRO A 715 -21.03 -11.16 52.91
CA PRO A 715 -20.28 -10.00 52.36
C PRO A 715 -18.72 -10.09 52.48
N PRO A 716 -17.90 -8.99 52.45
CA PRO A 716 -18.11 -7.59 52.00
C PRO A 716 -17.03 -6.98 51.05
N SER A 717 -17.42 -5.93 50.29
CA SER A 717 -16.61 -4.71 49.91
C SER A 717 -15.34 -4.83 49.03
N SER A 718 -14.87 -3.83 48.25
CA SER A 718 -15.34 -2.55 47.65
C SER A 718 -14.15 -1.93 46.86
N PHE A 719 -14.18 -1.02 45.87
CA PHE A 719 -15.13 -0.14 45.14
C PHE A 719 -14.73 -0.18 43.63
N SER A 720 -15.48 0.20 42.57
CA SER A 720 -16.45 1.27 42.24
C SER A 720 -15.87 2.58 41.67
N ALA A 721 -15.61 2.62 40.35
CA ALA A 721 -15.67 3.80 39.45
C ALA A 721 -15.44 3.34 37.97
N GLY A 722 -15.91 4.02 36.91
CA GLY A 722 -16.69 5.27 36.90
C GLY A 722 -17.02 5.88 35.53
N GLY A 723 -17.23 5.09 34.46
CA GLY A 723 -17.91 5.52 33.21
C GLY A 723 -17.16 6.43 32.21
N LEU A 724 -17.34 6.15 30.91
CA LEU A 724 -17.37 7.15 29.82
C LEU A 724 -17.89 6.52 28.51
N SER A 725 -19.05 6.97 28.04
CA SER A 725 -19.64 6.45 26.80
C SER A 725 -19.02 7.12 25.57
N ARG A 726 -18.47 6.33 24.64
CA ARG A 726 -18.06 6.78 23.30
C ARG A 726 -18.89 6.07 22.23
N ARG A 727 -20.01 6.67 21.82
CA ARG A 727 -20.65 6.31 20.54
C ARG A 727 -19.75 6.81 19.40
N ARG A 728 -19.34 5.89 18.51
CA ARG A 728 -18.73 6.18 17.20
C ARG A 728 -19.36 5.19 16.23
N ALA A 729 -19.79 5.67 15.05
CA ALA A 729 -20.46 4.81 14.08
C ALA A 729 -19.52 3.68 13.59
N SER A 730 -20.04 2.46 13.55
CA SER A 730 -19.35 1.32 12.93
C SER A 730 -19.58 1.35 11.42
N PHE A 731 -18.49 1.18 10.68
CA PHE A 731 -18.53 0.88 9.25
C PHE A 731 -19.38 -0.38 9.01
N ARG A 732 -20.27 -0.35 8.01
CA ARG A 732 -21.02 -1.51 7.53
C ARG A 732 -20.37 -1.99 6.25
N GLY A 733 -20.10 -3.29 6.15
CA GLY A 733 -19.65 -3.93 4.91
C GLY A 733 -20.77 -4.00 3.85
N PRO A 734 -20.49 -4.61 2.68
CA PRO A 734 -21.44 -4.69 1.56
C PRO A 734 -22.75 -5.41 1.94
N PRO A 735 -23.85 -5.12 1.22
CA PRO A 735 -25.18 -5.62 1.56
C PRO A 735 -25.30 -7.15 1.48
N ALA A 736 -26.28 -7.72 2.20
CA ALA A 736 -26.51 -9.17 2.31
C ALA A 736 -27.03 -9.87 1.01
N SER A 737 -26.89 -9.21 -0.14
CA SER A 737 -26.89 -9.82 -1.47
C SER A 737 -25.51 -10.41 -1.80
N PHE A 738 -24.42 -9.74 -1.42
CA PHE A 738 -23.02 -10.12 -1.66
C PHE A 738 -22.71 -11.56 -1.20
N TYR A 739 -23.22 -11.93 -0.03
CA TYR A 739 -23.00 -13.26 0.57
C TYR A 739 -24.02 -14.33 0.11
N ARG A 740 -24.92 -14.02 -0.85
CA ARG A 740 -26.01 -14.93 -1.26
C ARG A 740 -25.72 -15.75 -2.51
N SER A 741 -24.74 -15.32 -3.31
CA SER A 741 -24.25 -16.02 -4.52
C SER A 741 -23.08 -16.98 -4.26
N ALA A 742 -22.49 -16.94 -3.06
CA ALA A 742 -21.43 -17.85 -2.59
C ALA A 742 -21.99 -19.06 -1.81
N GLY A 743 -22.97 -19.75 -2.38
CA GLY A 743 -23.71 -20.82 -1.70
C GLY A 743 -22.93 -22.14 -1.59
N TRP A 744 -22.34 -22.41 -0.42
CA TRP A 744 -21.68 -23.68 -0.12
C TRP A 744 -22.56 -24.63 0.73
N GLY A 745 -23.01 -25.73 0.10
CA GLY A 745 -23.26 -27.05 0.69
C GLY A 745 -24.10 -27.18 1.98
N ALA A 746 -25.41 -27.41 1.84
CA ALA A 746 -26.19 -28.21 2.80
C ALA A 746 -27.33 -28.98 2.10
N HIS A 747 -27.59 -30.21 2.58
CA HIS A 747 -28.70 -31.11 2.20
C HIS A 747 -28.73 -31.70 0.77
N SER A 748 -28.15 -32.89 0.62
CA SER A 748 -28.42 -33.82 -0.48
C SER A 748 -29.31 -35.00 -0.02
N HIS A 749 -30.63 -34.84 -0.09
CA HIS A 749 -31.61 -35.93 0.09
C HIS A 749 -32.81 -35.77 -0.86
N PRO A 750 -32.95 -36.62 -1.89
CA PRO A 750 -34.17 -36.68 -2.70
C PRO A 750 -35.22 -37.56 -2.01
N GLU A 751 -36.14 -36.95 -1.26
CA GLU A 751 -37.26 -37.68 -0.65
C GLU A 751 -38.33 -38.03 -1.71
N ARG A 752 -38.80 -39.29 -1.69
CA ARG A 752 -39.75 -39.81 -2.68
C ARG A 752 -41.16 -39.23 -2.50
N ARG A 753 -41.77 -38.74 -3.59
CA ARG A 753 -43.24 -38.78 -3.75
C ARG A 753 -43.64 -39.36 -5.10
N ARG A 754 -44.67 -40.21 -5.07
CA ARG A 754 -45.35 -40.83 -6.21
C ARG A 754 -46.59 -40.01 -6.56
N GLN A 755 -46.98 -39.96 -7.84
CA GLN A 755 -48.32 -40.33 -8.36
C GLN A 755 -48.33 -40.24 -9.92
N PRO A 756 -49.32 -40.80 -10.66
CA PRO A 756 -48.97 -41.77 -11.70
C PRO A 756 -49.67 -41.61 -13.08
N SER A 757 -49.56 -42.68 -13.88
CA SER A 757 -50.44 -43.18 -14.96
C SER A 757 -50.35 -42.58 -16.37
N HIS A 758 -50.58 -43.50 -17.33
CA HIS A 758 -50.79 -43.38 -18.79
C HIS A 758 -49.58 -43.35 -19.73
N ASP A 759 -49.52 -44.12 -20.83
CA ASP A 759 -50.10 -45.47 -21.10
C ASP A 759 -49.41 -46.16 -22.31
N GLU A 760 -48.83 -47.34 -22.06
CA GLU A 760 -48.65 -48.53 -22.95
C GLU A 760 -48.02 -48.42 -24.39
N PRO A 761 -47.82 -49.50 -25.21
CA PRO A 761 -46.46 -49.88 -25.64
C PRO A 761 -46.28 -50.26 -27.14
N ALA A 762 -45.09 -50.81 -27.53
CA ALA A 762 -44.90 -52.11 -28.22
C ALA A 762 -43.57 -52.22 -29.03
N ALA A 763 -43.25 -53.46 -29.50
CA ALA A 763 -42.13 -53.91 -30.36
C ALA A 763 -40.69 -53.71 -29.79
N ARG A 764 -39.80 -54.69 -29.57
CA ARG A 764 -39.57 -56.10 -30.01
C ARG A 764 -39.15 -56.36 -31.47
N ASP A 765 -37.86 -56.61 -31.66
CA ASP A 765 -37.26 -57.93 -31.98
C ASP A 765 -35.75 -57.90 -31.53
N ARG A 766 -35.07 -58.95 -31.05
CA ARG A 766 -34.73 -60.30 -31.58
C ARG A 766 -33.76 -60.25 -32.77
N ASP A 767 -32.76 -61.13 -32.95
CA ASP A 767 -32.03 -62.11 -32.12
C ASP A 767 -30.79 -62.53 -33.00
N PRO A 768 -30.04 -63.64 -32.76
CA PRO A 768 -29.23 -63.98 -31.59
C PRO A 768 -27.76 -64.31 -31.96
N TRP A 769 -26.85 -64.32 -30.98
CA TRP A 769 -25.82 -65.37 -30.87
C TRP A 769 -25.41 -65.53 -29.41
N THR A 770 -25.45 -66.75 -28.89
CA THR A 770 -25.31 -67.04 -27.46
C THR A 770 -24.02 -67.80 -27.14
N HIS A 771 -23.25 -67.30 -26.18
CA HIS A 771 -22.44 -68.17 -25.31
C HIS A 771 -22.63 -67.77 -23.85
N SER A 772 -22.78 -68.78 -22.99
CA SER A 772 -23.12 -68.65 -21.59
C SER A 772 -21.90 -68.68 -20.69
N HIS A 773 -21.79 -67.75 -19.74
CA HIS A 773 -21.13 -68.02 -18.45
C HIS A 773 -21.78 -67.20 -17.32
N SER A 774 -21.49 -67.60 -16.08
CA SER A 774 -22.18 -67.18 -14.86
C SER A 774 -21.86 -65.75 -14.43
N ARG A 775 -22.88 -65.04 -13.90
CA ARG A 775 -22.69 -63.74 -13.25
C ARG A 775 -21.93 -63.88 -11.94
N GLN A 776 -20.80 -63.19 -11.84
CA GLN A 776 -20.20 -62.77 -10.57
C GLN A 776 -19.72 -61.34 -10.76
N ALA A 777 -19.95 -60.46 -9.77
CA ALA A 777 -19.76 -59.02 -9.94
C ALA A 777 -18.28 -58.61 -9.76
N ALA A 778 -17.78 -57.77 -10.67
CA ALA A 778 -16.49 -57.10 -10.54
C ALA A 778 -16.56 -55.72 -11.22
N ASP A 779 -16.57 -54.66 -10.41
CA ASP A 779 -16.35 -53.27 -10.81
C ASP A 779 -15.17 -52.77 -9.97
N ASP A 780 -13.95 -52.99 -10.46
CA ASP A 780 -12.70 -52.72 -9.73
C ASP A 780 -11.94 -51.55 -10.37
N VAL A 781 -12.15 -50.33 -9.87
CA VAL A 781 -11.25 -49.18 -10.06
C VAL A 781 -10.99 -48.52 -8.69
N PRO A 782 -9.74 -48.47 -8.17
CA PRO A 782 -9.53 -48.29 -6.73
C PRO A 782 -9.65 -46.83 -6.25
N HIS A 783 -10.80 -46.49 -5.69
CA HIS A 783 -11.07 -45.19 -5.08
C HIS A 783 -10.57 -45.13 -3.62
N PHE A 784 -9.34 -44.62 -3.44
CA PHE A 784 -8.73 -44.18 -2.16
C PHE A 784 -9.10 -44.99 -0.91
N ASP A 785 -8.41 -46.12 -0.64
CA ASP A 785 -8.49 -46.78 0.68
C ASP A 785 -7.89 -45.86 1.75
N LYS A 786 -8.76 -45.07 2.39
CA LYS A 786 -8.47 -44.20 3.53
C LYS A 786 -7.79 -44.96 4.69
N ARG A 787 -8.05 -46.27 4.83
CA ARG A 787 -7.37 -47.12 5.83
C ARG A 787 -5.97 -47.51 5.36
N ALA A 788 -5.73 -47.81 4.08
CA ALA A 788 -4.37 -47.99 3.54
C ALA A 788 -3.56 -46.71 3.68
N HIS A 789 -4.12 -45.56 3.30
CA HIS A 789 -3.46 -44.28 3.40
C HIS A 789 -3.09 -43.96 4.87
N ALA A 790 -4.01 -44.19 5.82
CA ALA A 790 -3.73 -44.05 7.25
C ALA A 790 -2.68 -45.07 7.78
N ARG A 791 -2.67 -46.32 7.29
CA ARG A 791 -1.62 -47.31 7.59
C ARG A 791 -0.26 -46.85 7.07
N THR A 792 -0.20 -46.26 5.88
CA THR A 792 1.03 -45.71 5.29
C THR A 792 1.54 -44.49 6.05
N HIS A 793 0.68 -43.56 6.45
CA HIS A 793 1.07 -42.42 7.29
C HIS A 793 1.57 -42.86 8.67
N ARG A 794 0.90 -43.81 9.34
CA ARG A 794 1.44 -44.36 10.61
C ARG A 794 2.81 -45.00 10.43
N ARG A 795 3.02 -45.79 9.36
CA ARG A 795 4.34 -46.35 9.02
C ARG A 795 5.40 -45.29 8.65
N GLN A 796 4.99 -44.14 8.10
CA GLN A 796 5.88 -42.99 7.89
C GLN A 796 6.24 -42.32 9.23
N ASP A 797 5.29 -42.20 10.16
CA ASP A 797 5.49 -41.60 11.48
C ASP A 797 6.31 -42.49 12.42
N GLU A 798 6.06 -43.80 12.41
CA GLU A 798 6.89 -44.83 13.05
C GLU A 798 8.34 -44.69 12.55
N ARG A 799 8.57 -44.63 11.23
CA ARG A 799 9.91 -44.36 10.67
C ARG A 799 10.46 -42.97 10.97
N ARG A 800 9.63 -41.94 11.19
CA ARG A 800 10.06 -40.60 11.65
C ARG A 800 10.39 -40.58 13.15
N TRP A 801 9.93 -41.56 13.92
CA TRP A 801 10.23 -41.72 15.34
C TRP A 801 11.46 -42.62 15.56
N GLU A 802 11.53 -43.74 14.83
CA GLU A 802 12.73 -44.60 14.74
C GLU A 802 13.96 -43.81 14.30
N ARG A 803 13.85 -42.95 13.28
CA ARG A 803 14.96 -42.08 12.85
C ARG A 803 15.39 -41.06 13.91
N ARG A 804 14.48 -40.56 14.76
CA ARG A 804 14.85 -39.67 15.87
C ARG A 804 15.63 -40.41 16.95
N ARG A 805 15.19 -41.62 17.32
CA ARG A 805 15.97 -42.52 18.20
C ARG A 805 17.32 -42.92 17.60
N ALA A 806 17.39 -43.18 16.30
CA ALA A 806 18.63 -43.55 15.61
C ALA A 806 19.62 -42.38 15.44
N LEU A 807 19.17 -41.13 15.64
CA LEU A 807 20.01 -39.93 15.60
C LEU A 807 20.57 -39.52 16.97
N GLY A 808 20.14 -40.16 18.07
CA GLY A 808 20.68 -39.90 19.42
C GLY A 808 20.33 -38.53 20.01
N ASP A 809 19.29 -37.87 19.51
CA ASP A 809 18.89 -36.49 19.88
C ASP A 809 18.07 -36.42 21.19
N ASP A 810 18.32 -37.37 22.11
CA ASP A 810 17.75 -37.46 23.47
C ASP A 810 18.87 -37.27 24.53
N ASP A 811 19.84 -36.38 24.29
CA ASP A 811 20.74 -35.82 25.33
C ASP A 811 21.48 -34.57 24.82
N VAL A 812 20.88 -33.39 25.05
CA VAL A 812 21.60 -32.09 25.02
C VAL A 812 21.35 -31.40 26.36
N GLU A 813 22.35 -31.43 27.24
CA GLU A 813 22.30 -30.75 28.53
C GLU A 813 22.09 -29.24 28.32
N PHE A 814 21.02 -28.71 28.89
CA PHE A 814 20.86 -27.26 29.04
C PHE A 814 21.84 -26.78 30.11
N GLU A 815 22.92 -26.09 29.70
CA GLU A 815 23.75 -25.35 30.67
C GLU A 815 22.85 -24.44 31.52
N PRO A 816 22.94 -24.51 32.87
CA PRO A 816 22.04 -23.76 33.73
C PRO A 816 22.34 -22.26 33.64
N GLN A 817 21.43 -21.51 33.01
CA GLN A 817 21.55 -20.05 32.90
C GLN A 817 21.80 -19.42 34.26
N THR A 818 22.87 -18.64 34.35
CA THR A 818 23.26 -17.96 35.59
C THR A 818 22.14 -17.02 36.04
N SER A 819 21.66 -17.24 37.27
CA SER A 819 20.41 -16.63 37.73
C SER A 819 20.46 -15.10 37.73
N LEU A 820 19.29 -14.47 37.86
CA LEU A 820 19.14 -13.01 37.98
C LEU A 820 20.04 -12.40 39.08
N ALA A 821 20.30 -13.16 40.15
CA ALA A 821 21.22 -12.77 41.22
C ALA A 821 22.69 -12.75 40.77
N GLY A 822 23.13 -13.67 39.90
CA GLY A 822 24.47 -13.65 39.32
C GLY A 822 24.69 -12.41 38.45
N HIS A 823 23.73 -12.08 37.60
CA HIS A 823 23.75 -10.85 36.80
C HIS A 823 23.77 -9.58 37.67
N PHE A 824 22.99 -9.54 38.75
CA PHE A 824 23.02 -8.45 39.72
C PHE A 824 24.39 -8.30 40.39
N LEU A 825 25.00 -9.40 40.85
CA LEU A 825 26.32 -9.39 41.50
C LEU A 825 27.44 -8.96 40.54
N ILE A 826 27.38 -9.36 39.26
CA ILE A 826 28.34 -8.91 38.24
C ILE A 826 28.23 -7.39 38.02
N VAL A 827 27.02 -6.85 37.87
CA VAL A 827 26.80 -5.41 37.69
C VAL A 827 27.25 -4.62 38.92
N VAL A 828 26.92 -5.08 40.13
CA VAL A 828 27.39 -4.46 41.38
C VAL A 828 28.92 -4.52 41.50
N GLY A 829 29.55 -5.62 41.10
CA GLY A 829 31.02 -5.75 41.07
C GLY A 829 31.69 -4.76 40.12
N ILE A 830 31.13 -4.56 38.92
CA ILE A 830 31.64 -3.58 37.93
C ILE A 830 31.46 -2.14 38.45
N LEU A 831 30.33 -1.82 39.09
CA LEU A 831 30.09 -0.50 39.69
C LEU A 831 31.02 -0.24 40.90
N ALA A 832 31.26 -1.25 41.74
CA ALA A 832 32.23 -1.15 42.84
C ALA A 832 33.66 -0.95 42.32
N ALA A 833 34.09 -1.72 41.30
CA ALA A 833 35.42 -1.59 40.71
C ALA A 833 35.65 -0.20 40.07
N THR A 834 34.66 0.31 39.32
CA THR A 834 34.75 1.63 38.68
C THR A 834 34.74 2.79 39.68
N MET A 835 34.10 2.66 40.84
CA MET A 835 34.18 3.66 41.92
C MET A 835 35.44 3.55 42.79
N LEU A 836 35.99 2.34 42.98
CA LEU A 836 37.18 2.13 43.81
C LEU A 836 38.50 2.40 43.06
N ALA A 837 38.59 2.12 41.76
CA ALA A 837 39.82 2.31 40.99
C ALA A 837 40.40 3.75 41.07
N PRO A 838 39.60 4.84 40.98
CA PRO A 838 40.10 6.20 41.18
C PRO A 838 40.68 6.45 42.58
N LEU A 839 40.10 5.85 43.62
CA LEU A 839 40.55 6.01 45.00
C LEU A 839 41.88 5.30 45.26
N VAL A 840 42.03 4.06 44.74
CA VAL A 840 43.29 3.31 44.80
C VAL A 840 44.39 4.01 44.01
N TYR A 841 44.08 4.52 42.81
CA TYR A 841 45.00 5.32 42.01
C TYR A 841 45.47 6.59 42.76
N LEU A 842 44.56 7.33 43.39
CA LEU A 842 44.89 8.51 44.20
C LEU A 842 45.72 8.17 45.44
N GLN A 843 45.53 7.00 46.08
CA GLN A 843 46.43 6.51 47.12
C GLN A 843 47.84 6.20 46.59
N PHE A 844 47.95 5.52 45.45
CA PHE A 844 49.24 5.23 44.82
C PHE A 844 50.00 6.51 44.45
N VAL A 845 49.33 7.51 43.88
CA VAL A 845 49.92 8.83 43.57
C VAL A 845 50.36 9.59 44.85
N ARG A 846 49.61 9.46 45.96
CA ARG A 846 50.01 10.04 47.26
C ARG A 846 51.25 9.33 47.86
N LEU A 847 51.32 8.00 47.77
CA LEU A 847 52.48 7.22 48.23
C LEU A 847 53.73 7.50 47.38
N GLY A 848 53.57 7.57 46.05
CA GLY A 848 54.65 7.95 45.13
C GLY A 848 55.22 9.35 45.38
N ARG A 849 54.39 10.31 45.82
CA ARG A 849 54.87 11.64 46.25
C ARG A 849 55.66 11.60 47.55
N ARG A 850 55.26 10.80 48.55
CA ARG A 850 56.02 10.68 49.81
C ARG A 850 57.42 10.07 49.61
N LYS A 851 57.58 9.11 48.69
CA LYS A 851 58.90 8.56 48.33
C LYS A 851 59.84 9.56 47.62
N LYS A 852 59.35 10.72 47.16
CA LYS A 852 60.17 11.81 46.58
C LYS A 852 60.46 12.96 47.56
N GLN A 853 60.30 12.73 48.87
CA GLN A 853 60.67 13.68 49.93
C GLN A 853 61.51 13.00 51.04
N ALA A 854 62.17 11.89 50.70
CA ALA A 854 63.00 11.08 51.60
C ALA A 854 64.26 10.53 50.88
N VAL A 855 64.71 11.27 49.86
CA VAL A 855 65.97 11.15 49.09
C VAL A 855 66.40 12.57 48.76
#